data_AF-A0A3A6P253-F1
#
_entry.id   AF-A0A3A6P253-F1
#
_cell.length_a   1.000
_cell.length_b   1.000
_cell.length_c   1.000
_cell.angle_alpha   90.00
_cell.angle_beta   90.00
_cell.angle_gamma   90.00
#
_symmetry.space_group_name_H-M   'P 1'
#
loop_
_entity.id
_entity.type
_entity.pdbx_description
1 polymer ?
#
loop_
_entity_poly.entity_id
_entity_poly.type
_entity_poly.pdbx_seq_one_letter_code
_entity_poly.pdbx_strand_id
1 'polypeptide(L)'
;MKTGKRTLIMAMAAGLLFAGSAQADIPGRATPAGTTVPNPGTQAQELANITFPAPYNVFEFTVTCGACHGGTIDQQAGHFGNWAGTSMASAMRDPIFRTNQLIVNTAVKNLTGEDGAGNMCIRCHSPNAWYSGRTDPMLNGAADGSSVEHSILLSTDDEGILCEMCHRVMGNVTMKRADLDQADPVWNMMAGISDWPHQGDAFPAGPVAGNPYGDTALQINDGMTYAGKYSGSVDIFFSDLPLLQDATGLFSMGGLYTGQTYGIYPPGWVDMFGNDVSGQPVVSPDGVIPIHFEQPIGPPLKPNGTYDYQSQSVSLEHPTVGGDFIRSSEFCGTCHDLTIPVLNHGMPEQRTYTEWKNSDYGRNPAAGTFKRCQDCHMPTMKHEYADGVPVTLNPDPTLAGWFPYGKDRNPNGGTAFHKFAGSNRDLPAMMKILYPEVDLEVIGAPTGRDTRVFPGMMSSRDLTWDRAKRNTEIFLQDAVDLSVSTPVYNAGLGRWQVRTRITNNAGHSIPSGYPDGRRLFLTLQVQDAAGNLVYESGYYDEAEAALYTDSARTPFSLAHAPAIDSNANAVMVYEKMTAADPKDAAGNPTFVATPSLSLLNNVICFDNRIPPAGFSSADFQAAGVRFWNFTDLGDGTVQYYEDAGRYPDRQNWDEVVYTFDAPADAQLVARAEAHWQTHTREFMEFLRDNDTSTLRPEGPPSVFAANYPLTPNYLSDVIGLAALTDDGGNPLNLNDNWGGIAYGAWLLTGKGSPFMVAADDTSYATVPAAPRVKADAVDPFSTKISWTSVPGAEGYLLWIRYGMDTRLETDPASTASWDKLAVLDAATTSFVNDGLNVGKTYQYKVVAFNGKGDGAESLAVAVTTPDDFPLPPMNLNVLGVTETTVTLSWFDQADNETGFVIERQDVPLLTIDPWPPFVEIARIPTPNGGAAGGVNFTDGVNPLLPLLAGHTYNYRVAAYNATGVSLWNENGPVTATTLGVAVFPPAAPTALSADAPLGLAAVVNLAWTDNADSETGFLLERALDAAFTTGLASVLLPADTVSYSDSVVDPEVTYYYRVSSFNDGGLSSCSNVATVTTPGMLPAAPSNLRVEQASLRYIIISWLDNADNETGFAVERSTDGINWSPLAETGID
;
A
#
# COMPACT_ATOMS: atom_id res chain seq x y z
N MET A 1 29.90 4.65 -62.93
CA MET A 1 29.18 3.83 -63.94
C MET A 1 27.70 3.96 -63.61
N LYS A 2 26.88 4.75 -64.34
CA LYS A 2 26.11 4.36 -65.56
C LYS A 2 25.43 2.99 -65.36
N THR A 3 24.11 2.80 -65.39
CA THR A 3 23.04 3.34 -66.26
C THR A 3 21.70 2.76 -65.75
N GLY A 4 20.58 3.50 -65.69
CA GLY A 4 19.63 3.80 -66.79
C GLY A 4 18.33 3.01 -66.57
N LYS A 5 17.09 3.39 -66.92
CA LYS A 5 16.41 4.42 -67.75
C LYS A 5 14.93 4.42 -67.29
N ARG A 6 14.18 5.54 -67.15
CA ARG A 6 13.46 6.33 -68.20
C ARG A 6 12.52 5.42 -69.05
N THR A 7 11.22 5.68 -69.32
CA THR A 7 10.50 6.94 -69.60
C THR A 7 9.03 6.68 -70.07
N LEU A 8 8.19 7.74 -70.09
CA LEU A 8 7.13 8.13 -71.08
C LEU A 8 5.70 7.52 -70.94
N ILE A 9 4.53 8.20 -71.16
CA ILE A 9 4.15 9.57 -71.60
C ILE A 9 2.59 9.80 -71.56
N MET A 10 2.16 11.08 -71.43
CA MET A 10 0.87 11.77 -71.85
C MET A 10 -0.49 11.33 -71.26
N ALA A 11 -1.49 12.20 -70.97
CA ALA A 11 -1.84 13.53 -71.48
C ALA A 11 -2.69 14.40 -70.51
N MET A 12 -2.54 15.74 -70.64
CA MET A 12 -3.46 16.84 -70.26
C MET A 12 -4.83 16.72 -70.96
N ALA A 13 -5.96 17.33 -70.59
CA ALA A 13 -6.47 18.09 -69.44
C ALA A 13 -7.99 18.30 -69.71
N ALA A 14 -8.87 18.16 -68.71
CA ALA A 14 -10.18 18.83 -68.64
C ALA A 14 -10.86 18.60 -67.28
N GLY A 15 -10.70 19.58 -66.37
CA GLY A 15 -11.73 20.11 -65.49
C GLY A 15 -12.64 19.17 -64.66
N LEU A 16 -12.11 18.67 -63.54
CA LEU A 16 -12.88 18.55 -62.28
C LEU A 16 -11.95 18.99 -61.14
N LEU A 17 -12.24 20.18 -60.60
CA LEU A 17 -11.58 20.75 -59.43
C LEU A 17 -11.94 19.91 -58.19
N PHE A 18 -10.99 19.14 -57.67
CA PHE A 18 -10.95 18.76 -56.26
C PHE A 18 -9.65 19.32 -55.69
N ALA A 19 -9.80 20.40 -54.91
CA ALA A 19 -8.74 20.96 -54.08
C ALA A 19 -8.47 19.98 -52.94
N GLY A 20 -7.23 19.48 -52.86
CA GLY A 20 -6.78 18.58 -51.81
C GLY A 20 -5.32 18.85 -51.51
N SER A 21 -5.08 19.81 -50.61
CA SER A 21 -4.05 19.75 -49.57
C SER A 21 -4.04 21.04 -48.76
N ALA A 22 -4.07 20.88 -47.44
CA ALA A 22 -3.62 21.81 -46.40
C ALA A 22 -4.37 23.15 -46.24
N GLN A 23 -5.10 23.25 -45.13
CA GLN A 23 -5.02 24.32 -44.11
C GLN A 23 -6.38 24.43 -43.39
N ALA A 24 -6.43 24.03 -42.12
CA ALA A 24 -7.27 24.75 -41.15
C ALA A 24 -6.39 25.86 -40.56
N ASP A 25 -6.12 26.85 -41.39
CA ASP A 25 -5.44 28.10 -41.05
C ASP A 25 -6.46 29.19 -41.37
N ILE A 26 -6.83 30.00 -40.38
CA ILE A 26 -7.84 31.05 -40.53
C ILE A 26 -7.35 32.04 -41.61
N PRO A 27 -8.09 32.27 -42.71
CA PRO A 27 -7.64 33.18 -43.76
C PRO A 27 -7.49 34.62 -43.23
N GLY A 28 -6.25 35.13 -43.22
CA GLY A 28 -5.98 36.57 -43.04
C GLY A 28 -5.03 36.98 -41.92
N ARG A 29 -4.44 36.05 -41.15
CA ARG A 29 -3.47 36.42 -40.10
C ARG A 29 -2.07 35.92 -40.43
N ALA A 30 -1.15 36.84 -40.73
CA ALA A 30 0.27 36.52 -40.68
C ALA A 30 0.64 36.20 -39.22
N THR A 31 1.15 35.00 -38.96
CA THR A 31 1.72 34.63 -37.66
C THR A 31 3.03 35.38 -37.47
N PRO A 32 3.19 36.20 -36.41
CA PRO A 32 4.51 36.68 -36.02
C PRO A 32 5.31 35.47 -35.53
N ALA A 33 6.51 35.27 -36.06
CA ALA A 33 7.49 34.40 -35.43
C ALA A 33 7.70 34.89 -33.97
N GLY A 34 7.41 34.04 -32.99
CA GLY A 34 7.55 34.37 -31.56
C GLY A 34 6.26 34.41 -30.73
N THR A 35 5.19 33.73 -31.12
CA THR A 35 3.99 33.63 -30.26
C THR A 35 4.25 32.76 -29.03
N THR A 36 4.35 33.41 -27.87
CA THR A 36 4.23 32.82 -26.53
C THR A 36 2.89 32.08 -26.40
N VAL A 37 2.96 30.79 -26.08
CA VAL A 37 1.79 29.97 -25.72
C VAL A 37 1.47 30.23 -24.24
N PRO A 38 0.20 30.49 -23.86
CA PRO A 38 -0.20 30.84 -22.49
C PRO A 38 0.26 29.84 -21.42
N ASN A 39 0.50 30.34 -20.20
CA ASN A 39 0.72 29.50 -19.03
C ASN A 39 -0.60 28.81 -18.59
N PRO A 40 -0.53 27.60 -18.00
CA PRO A 40 -1.70 26.92 -17.43
C PRO A 40 -2.43 27.81 -16.42
N GLY A 41 -3.77 27.78 -16.44
CA GLY A 41 -4.63 28.59 -15.56
C GLY A 41 -4.97 29.98 -16.12
N THR A 42 -5.00 30.17 -17.45
CA THR A 42 -5.39 31.47 -18.04
C THR A 42 -6.56 31.39 -19.00
N GLN A 43 -7.09 30.19 -19.24
CA GLN A 43 -8.15 29.95 -20.20
C GLN A 43 -9.53 29.95 -19.51
N ALA A 44 -10.30 31.03 -19.69
CA ALA A 44 -11.62 31.24 -19.11
C ALA A 44 -12.72 30.22 -19.51
N GLN A 45 -12.47 29.35 -20.50
CA GLN A 45 -13.47 28.40 -21.00
C GLN A 45 -13.42 27.02 -20.33
N GLU A 46 -12.34 26.66 -19.62
CA GLU A 46 -12.21 25.36 -18.95
C GLU A 46 -12.63 25.41 -17.47
N LEU A 47 -12.48 26.56 -16.80
CA LEU A 47 -12.98 26.77 -15.44
C LEU A 47 -14.52 26.66 -15.33
N ALA A 48 -15.25 26.80 -16.45
CA ALA A 48 -16.71 26.67 -16.48
C ALA A 48 -17.21 25.22 -16.59
N ASN A 49 -16.36 24.28 -17.03
CA ASN A 49 -16.72 22.87 -17.20
C ASN A 49 -16.22 21.98 -16.05
N ILE A 50 -15.38 22.51 -15.15
CA ILE A 50 -15.18 21.90 -13.85
C ILE A 50 -16.40 22.30 -13.00
N THR A 51 -17.49 21.56 -13.15
CA THR A 51 -18.72 21.76 -12.36
C THR A 51 -18.45 21.41 -10.90
N PHE A 52 -17.81 22.32 -10.17
CA PHE A 52 -17.73 22.29 -8.72
C PHE A 52 -18.96 23.01 -8.14
N PRO A 53 -19.81 22.34 -7.36
CA PRO A 53 -20.67 23.00 -6.40
C PRO A 53 -19.87 23.16 -5.10
N ALA A 54 -18.93 24.11 -5.00
CA ALA A 54 -18.19 24.28 -3.74
C ALA A 54 -17.68 25.71 -3.46
N PRO A 55 -17.81 26.22 -2.21
CA PRO A 55 -17.46 27.59 -1.78
C PRO A 55 -15.98 27.80 -1.41
N TYR A 56 -15.02 27.09 -2.01
CA TYR A 56 -13.60 27.07 -1.59
C TYR A 56 -12.64 27.78 -2.56
N ASN A 57 -11.50 28.23 -2.06
CA ASN A 57 -10.37 28.66 -2.89
C ASN A 57 -9.84 27.43 -3.67
N VAL A 58 -10.07 27.42 -4.99
CA VAL A 58 -9.80 26.29 -5.88
C VAL A 58 -8.35 25.76 -5.77
N PHE A 59 -7.40 26.58 -5.34
CA PHE A 59 -5.96 26.25 -5.27
C PHE A 59 -5.40 25.96 -3.87
N GLU A 60 -6.25 25.76 -2.86
CA GLU A 60 -5.83 25.28 -1.52
C GLU A 60 -5.57 23.75 -1.50
N PHE A 61 -6.13 23.02 -2.46
CA PHE A 61 -6.03 21.57 -2.54
C PHE A 61 -4.90 21.13 -3.48
N THR A 62 -4.02 20.25 -3.01
CA THR A 62 -2.93 19.71 -3.85
C THR A 62 -3.49 18.91 -5.04
N VAL A 63 -4.65 18.26 -4.88
CA VAL A 63 -5.34 17.58 -5.98
C VAL A 63 -5.68 18.52 -7.13
N THR A 64 -5.99 19.79 -6.86
CA THR A 64 -6.22 20.80 -7.91
C THR A 64 -4.95 21.03 -8.72
N CYS A 65 -3.80 21.13 -8.05
CA CYS A 65 -2.52 21.20 -8.74
C CYS A 65 -2.26 19.91 -9.55
N GLY A 66 -2.56 18.75 -8.98
CA GLY A 66 -2.44 17.43 -9.62
C GLY A 66 -3.28 17.27 -10.89
N ALA A 67 -4.44 17.92 -10.98
CA ALA A 67 -5.27 17.87 -12.20
C ALA A 67 -4.53 18.40 -13.44
N CYS A 68 -3.69 19.44 -13.27
CA CYS A 68 -2.92 20.05 -14.37
C CYS A 68 -1.43 19.65 -14.38
N HIS A 69 -0.84 19.36 -13.22
CA HIS A 69 0.58 19.04 -13.03
C HIS A 69 0.85 17.55 -12.78
N GLY A 70 -0.22 16.75 -12.71
CA GLY A 70 -0.21 15.29 -12.62
C GLY A 70 -0.92 14.58 -13.77
N GLY A 71 -1.77 15.28 -14.56
CA GLY A 71 -2.51 14.71 -15.70
C GLY A 71 -1.60 14.11 -16.78
N THR A 72 -2.06 13.05 -17.49
CA THR A 72 -1.42 12.09 -18.43
C THR A 72 0.08 12.21 -18.75
N ILE A 73 0.91 12.65 -17.83
CA ILE A 73 2.35 12.75 -17.95
C ILE A 73 2.87 11.61 -17.11
N ASP A 74 3.81 10.87 -17.70
CA ASP A 74 4.61 9.85 -17.06
C ASP A 74 4.79 10.25 -15.59
N GLN A 75 4.16 9.53 -14.66
CA GLN A 75 4.19 9.88 -13.23
C GLN A 75 5.64 9.89 -12.71
N GLN A 76 6.56 9.34 -13.52
CA GLN A 76 7.99 9.43 -13.30
C GLN A 76 8.59 10.79 -13.72
N ALA A 77 7.97 11.53 -14.62
CA ALA A 77 8.39 12.87 -15.02
C ALA A 77 7.45 13.99 -14.53
N GLY A 78 6.22 13.67 -14.15
CA GLY A 78 5.22 14.62 -13.66
C GLY A 78 5.65 15.30 -12.37
N HIS A 79 5.42 16.62 -12.27
CA HIS A 79 5.80 17.40 -11.09
C HIS A 79 5.04 16.91 -9.85
N PHE A 80 3.75 16.58 -10.01
CA PHE A 80 2.91 16.06 -8.95
C PHE A 80 3.29 14.63 -8.54
N GLY A 81 3.41 13.69 -9.49
CA GLY A 81 3.78 12.30 -9.18
C GLY A 81 5.14 12.16 -8.48
N ASN A 82 6.10 13.04 -8.81
CA ASN A 82 7.38 13.13 -8.09
C ASN A 82 7.21 13.63 -6.64
N TRP A 83 6.33 14.60 -6.40
CA TRP A 83 6.12 15.19 -5.07
C TRP A 83 5.25 14.30 -4.17
N ALA A 84 4.18 13.72 -4.70
CA ALA A 84 3.13 13.04 -3.94
C ALA A 84 3.62 11.80 -3.16
N GLY A 85 4.74 11.18 -3.53
CA GLY A 85 5.28 10.06 -2.75
C GLY A 85 6.18 10.46 -1.59
N THR A 86 6.57 11.74 -1.53
CA THR A 86 7.67 12.20 -0.70
C THR A 86 7.26 12.36 0.75
N SER A 87 8.23 12.30 1.67
CA SER A 87 7.96 12.56 3.09
C SER A 87 7.46 13.97 3.35
N MET A 88 7.75 14.95 2.48
CA MET A 88 7.20 16.30 2.59
C MET A 88 5.70 16.34 2.24
N ALA A 89 5.29 15.60 1.21
CA ALA A 89 3.90 15.45 0.80
C ALA A 89 3.08 14.53 1.71
N SER A 90 3.68 13.99 2.76
CA SER A 90 3.03 13.14 3.75
C SER A 90 3.47 13.51 5.18
N ALA A 91 4.04 14.71 5.37
CA ALA A 91 4.71 15.06 6.63
C ALA A 91 3.75 15.07 7.82
N MET A 92 2.47 15.39 7.59
CA MET A 92 1.43 15.37 8.61
C MET A 92 0.77 13.99 8.77
N ARG A 93 0.92 13.08 7.79
CA ARG A 93 0.49 11.66 7.85
C ARG A 93 1.53 10.72 8.47
N ASP A 94 2.74 11.22 8.69
CA ASP A 94 3.84 10.44 9.22
C ASP A 94 3.51 9.96 10.65
N PRO A 95 3.30 8.65 10.89
CA PRO A 95 2.90 8.11 12.17
C PRO A 95 4.03 8.24 13.19
N ILE A 96 5.30 8.28 12.74
CA ILE A 96 6.46 8.46 13.62
C ILE A 96 6.49 9.89 14.13
N PHE A 97 6.20 10.87 13.26
CA PHE A 97 6.00 12.25 13.66
C PHE A 97 4.83 12.39 14.65
N ARG A 98 3.66 11.81 14.34
CA ARG A 98 2.47 11.87 15.21
C ARG A 98 2.74 11.32 16.59
N THR A 99 3.35 10.13 16.67
CA THR A 99 3.73 9.53 17.95
C THR A 99 4.67 10.43 18.75
N ASN A 100 5.71 10.95 18.10
CA ASN A 100 6.66 11.85 18.74
C ASN A 100 6.01 13.16 19.23
N GLN A 101 5.12 13.73 18.43
CA GLN A 101 4.35 14.92 18.79
C GLN A 101 3.53 14.68 20.07
N LEU A 102 2.85 13.52 20.17
CA LEU A 102 2.06 13.14 21.34
C LEU A 102 2.90 12.89 22.60
N ILE A 103 4.03 12.21 22.46
CA ILE A 103 4.98 11.99 23.55
C ILE A 103 5.47 13.34 24.10
N VAL A 104 5.87 14.26 23.22
CA VAL A 104 6.32 15.61 23.58
C VAL A 104 5.19 16.41 24.24
N ASN A 105 4.00 16.42 23.64
CA ASN A 105 2.82 17.11 24.18
C ASN A 105 2.51 16.67 25.60
N THR A 106 2.39 15.36 25.79
CA THR A 106 2.06 14.76 27.08
C THR A 106 3.12 15.10 28.12
N ALA A 107 4.39 14.98 27.76
CA ALA A 107 5.48 15.26 28.66
C ALA A 107 5.57 16.75 29.03
N VAL A 108 5.42 17.68 28.08
CA VAL A 108 5.40 19.12 28.35
C VAL A 108 4.22 19.47 29.26
N LYS A 109 3.02 18.98 28.95
CA LYS A 109 1.83 19.19 29.76
C LYS A 109 2.00 18.68 31.18
N ASN A 110 2.62 17.52 31.37
CA ASN A 110 2.92 16.98 32.69
C ASN A 110 3.94 17.83 33.46
N LEU A 111 4.89 18.47 32.76
CA LEU A 111 5.94 19.30 33.36
C LEU A 111 5.48 20.72 33.70
N THR A 112 4.72 21.35 32.81
CA THR A 112 4.39 22.79 32.87
C THR A 112 2.93 23.05 33.19
N GLY A 113 2.04 22.08 32.98
CA GLY A 113 0.58 22.25 33.01
C GLY A 113 0.00 22.91 31.75
N GLU A 114 0.85 23.32 30.80
CA GLU A 114 0.46 24.01 29.56
C GLU A 114 0.35 23.01 28.40
N ASP A 115 -0.64 23.22 27.53
CA ASP A 115 -0.88 22.40 26.33
C ASP A 115 -0.28 23.07 25.07
N GLY A 116 -0.16 22.31 23.96
CA GLY A 116 0.18 22.87 22.65
C GLY A 116 1.68 22.91 22.29
N ALA A 117 2.54 22.11 22.94
CA ALA A 117 3.97 22.03 22.58
C ALA A 117 4.21 21.60 21.11
N GLY A 118 3.36 20.70 20.62
CA GLY A 118 3.38 20.12 19.28
C GLY A 118 2.95 21.10 18.19
N ASN A 119 2.44 22.27 18.60
CA ASN A 119 2.12 23.35 17.69
C ASN A 119 3.35 23.87 16.93
N MET A 120 4.52 23.85 17.59
CA MET A 120 5.79 24.14 16.93
C MET A 120 6.08 23.13 15.81
N CYS A 121 5.80 21.85 16.02
CA CYS A 121 6.09 20.80 15.06
C CYS A 121 5.21 20.91 13.81
N ILE A 122 3.94 21.31 13.98
CA ILE A 122 2.98 21.52 12.88
C ILE A 122 3.44 22.61 11.91
N ARG A 123 4.19 23.63 12.37
CA ARG A 123 4.71 24.66 11.47
C ARG A 123 5.65 24.10 10.39
N CYS A 124 6.29 22.95 10.65
CA CYS A 124 7.15 22.27 9.68
C CYS A 124 6.44 21.10 8.99
N HIS A 125 5.47 20.47 9.64
CA HIS A 125 4.80 19.27 9.12
C HIS A 125 3.49 19.58 8.38
N SER A 126 2.79 20.66 8.72
CA SER A 126 1.64 21.23 8.01
C SER A 126 1.58 22.76 8.13
N PRO A 127 2.52 23.50 7.51
CA PRO A 127 2.56 24.95 7.65
C PRO A 127 1.31 25.64 7.11
N ASN A 128 0.62 25.07 6.11
CA ASN A 128 -0.64 25.64 5.63
C ASN A 128 -1.72 25.65 6.72
N ALA A 129 -1.87 24.54 7.44
CA ALA A 129 -2.82 24.43 8.54
C ALA A 129 -2.49 25.42 9.68
N TRP A 130 -1.18 25.58 9.96
CA TRP A 130 -0.70 26.56 10.93
C TRP A 130 -0.97 28.02 10.53
N TYR A 131 -0.56 28.44 9.32
CA TYR A 131 -0.76 29.81 8.83
C TYR A 131 -2.23 30.19 8.67
N SER A 132 -3.07 29.19 8.37
CA SER A 132 -4.52 29.39 8.26
C SER A 132 -5.23 29.41 9.62
N GLY A 133 -4.50 29.24 10.74
CA GLY A 133 -5.06 29.24 12.09
C GLY A 133 -5.86 28.00 12.45
N ARG A 134 -5.84 26.96 11.61
CA ARG A 134 -6.67 25.77 11.78
C ARG A 134 -6.14 24.83 12.87
N THR A 135 -4.91 25.03 13.31
CA THR A 135 -4.26 24.26 14.37
C THR A 135 -4.04 25.08 15.65
N ASP A 136 -4.93 26.06 15.94
CA ASP A 136 -4.88 26.87 17.17
C ASP A 136 -5.29 26.03 18.42
N PRO A 137 -4.36 25.82 19.38
CA PRO A 137 -4.63 25.02 20.58
C PRO A 137 -5.66 25.64 21.54
N MET A 138 -6.02 26.93 21.39
CA MET A 138 -7.05 27.57 22.22
C MET A 138 -8.47 27.49 21.65
N LEU A 139 -8.61 27.20 20.35
CA LEU A 139 -9.92 27.15 19.66
C LEU A 139 -10.47 25.74 19.48
N ASN A 140 -9.62 24.72 19.64
CA ASN A 140 -10.04 23.34 19.72
C ASN A 140 -9.27 22.71 20.87
N GLY A 141 -9.94 22.46 22.00
CA GLY A 141 -9.32 22.00 23.24
C GLY A 141 -10.13 20.88 23.89
N ALA A 142 -9.70 19.63 23.75
CA ALA A 142 -10.11 18.52 24.61
C ALA A 142 -8.99 18.31 25.65
N ALA A 143 -9.39 18.05 26.90
CA ALA A 143 -8.51 18.13 28.06
C ALA A 143 -7.36 17.09 28.07
N ASP A 144 -7.35 16.14 27.14
CA ASP A 144 -6.36 15.08 26.95
C ASP A 144 -5.29 15.41 25.89
N GLY A 145 -5.37 16.57 25.21
CA GLY A 145 -4.45 16.94 24.15
C GLY A 145 -4.86 16.47 22.74
N SER A 146 -6.04 15.85 22.61
CA SER A 146 -6.58 15.30 21.34
C SER A 146 -6.98 16.33 20.31
N SER A 147 -7.04 17.60 20.68
CA SER A 147 -7.74 18.58 19.88
C SER A 147 -6.91 19.25 18.79
N VAL A 148 -5.58 19.09 18.80
CA VAL A 148 -4.73 19.41 17.64
C VAL A 148 -4.68 18.23 16.66
N GLU A 149 -5.02 17.03 17.11
CA GLU A 149 -5.13 15.83 16.28
C GLU A 149 -6.54 15.67 15.67
N HIS A 150 -7.57 16.21 16.33
CA HIS A 150 -8.98 16.18 15.89
C HIS A 150 -9.51 17.55 15.41
N SER A 151 -8.68 18.60 15.33
CA SER A 151 -9.14 19.94 14.91
C SER A 151 -9.47 19.95 13.43
N ILE A 152 -10.66 19.48 13.02
CA ILE A 152 -11.25 19.55 11.67
C ILE A 152 -10.16 19.81 10.62
N LEU A 153 -9.23 18.86 10.49
CA LEU A 153 -8.20 18.96 9.47
C LEU A 153 -8.96 18.58 8.20
N LEU A 154 -9.08 19.54 7.28
CA LEU A 154 -9.48 19.18 5.93
C LEU A 154 -8.47 18.14 5.43
N SER A 155 -8.90 17.26 4.52
CA SER A 155 -8.00 16.25 3.92
C SER A 155 -6.67 16.85 3.42
N THR A 156 -6.67 18.14 3.07
CA THR A 156 -5.49 18.94 2.67
C THR A 156 -4.52 19.25 3.79
N ASP A 157 -4.97 19.49 5.01
CA ASP A 157 -4.06 19.83 6.12
C ASP A 157 -3.29 18.60 6.59
N ASP A 158 -3.87 17.42 6.39
CA ASP A 158 -3.22 16.14 6.69
C ASP A 158 -2.21 15.71 5.60
N GLU A 159 -2.18 16.34 4.42
CA GLU A 159 -1.15 16.04 3.40
C GLU A 159 0.25 16.56 3.78
N GLY A 160 0.34 17.64 4.55
CA GLY A 160 1.61 18.21 5.02
C GLY A 160 2.12 19.41 4.20
N ILE A 161 3.30 19.32 3.54
CA ILE A 161 3.90 20.45 2.80
C ILE A 161 3.32 20.58 1.39
N LEU A 162 2.22 21.33 1.25
CA LEU A 162 1.48 21.50 -0.02
C LEU A 162 2.28 22.26 -1.09
N CYS A 163 1.93 22.03 -2.36
CA CYS A 163 2.53 22.74 -3.51
C CYS A 163 2.46 24.26 -3.36
N GLU A 164 1.34 24.78 -2.85
CA GLU A 164 1.14 26.21 -2.69
C GLU A 164 2.13 26.85 -1.70
N MET A 165 2.59 26.09 -0.68
CA MET A 165 3.57 26.56 0.29
C MET A 165 4.84 27.00 -0.43
N CYS A 166 5.40 26.14 -1.29
CA CYS A 166 6.61 26.46 -2.02
C CYS A 166 6.36 27.53 -3.10
N HIS A 167 5.27 27.42 -3.86
CA HIS A 167 5.04 28.24 -5.05
C HIS A 167 4.49 29.65 -4.77
N ARG A 168 3.99 29.93 -3.56
CA ARG A 168 3.50 31.25 -3.15
C ARG A 168 4.43 31.99 -2.18
N VAL A 169 5.49 31.34 -1.72
CA VAL A 169 6.52 31.94 -0.86
C VAL A 169 7.26 33.07 -1.57
N MET A 170 7.25 34.24 -0.95
CA MET A 170 7.97 35.42 -1.39
C MET A 170 9.11 35.73 -0.41
N GLY A 171 10.35 35.69 -0.89
CA GLY A 171 11.56 35.64 -0.06
C GLY A 171 11.95 36.93 0.66
N ASN A 172 11.15 37.42 1.58
CA ASN A 172 11.57 38.49 2.49
C ASN A 172 11.29 38.12 3.95
N VAL A 173 11.78 36.95 4.39
CA VAL A 173 11.72 36.56 5.81
C VAL A 173 12.51 37.60 6.62
N THR A 174 11.83 38.39 7.44
CA THR A 174 12.41 39.52 8.18
C THR A 174 12.81 39.16 9.61
N MET A 175 12.58 37.91 10.02
CA MET A 175 12.69 37.45 11.40
C MET A 175 14.02 36.73 11.65
N LYS A 176 14.81 37.26 12.59
CA LYS A 176 16.21 36.84 12.84
C LYS A 176 16.28 35.81 13.95
N ARG A 177 16.97 34.70 13.70
CA ARG A 177 17.50 33.86 14.78
C ARG A 177 18.65 34.57 15.48
N ALA A 178 18.68 34.51 16.80
CA ALA A 178 19.73 35.14 17.62
C ALA A 178 21.09 34.41 17.54
N ASP A 179 21.10 33.14 17.13
CA ASP A 179 22.29 32.30 16.95
C ASP A 179 22.88 32.34 15.53
N LEU A 180 22.26 33.05 14.58
CA LEU A 180 22.78 33.25 13.23
C LEU A 180 23.44 34.63 13.06
N ASP A 181 24.36 34.75 12.10
CA ASP A 181 24.95 36.05 11.72
C ASP A 181 23.82 37.00 11.29
N GLN A 182 23.88 38.26 11.75
CA GLN A 182 22.87 39.27 11.46
C GLN A 182 22.74 39.60 9.95
N ALA A 183 23.76 39.26 9.15
CA ALA A 183 23.81 39.38 7.70
C ALA A 183 23.47 38.07 6.95
N ASP A 184 23.15 36.98 7.66
CA ASP A 184 22.77 35.71 7.05
C ASP A 184 21.44 35.84 6.29
N PRO A 185 21.35 35.47 5.00
CA PRO A 185 20.10 35.44 4.26
C PRO A 185 19.17 34.30 4.67
N VAL A 186 19.59 33.36 5.53
CA VAL A 186 18.67 32.42 6.19
C VAL A 186 18.07 33.07 7.41
N TRP A 187 16.98 33.76 7.12
CA TRP A 187 16.06 34.24 8.12
C TRP A 187 15.10 33.09 8.36
N ASN A 188 15.15 32.54 9.56
CA ASN A 188 14.31 31.42 9.90
C ASN A 188 12.85 31.91 9.93
N MET A 189 12.02 31.29 9.08
CA MET A 189 10.57 31.50 9.00
C MET A 189 9.88 31.39 10.37
N MET A 190 10.56 30.79 11.35
CA MET A 190 10.09 30.45 12.68
C MET A 190 10.69 31.30 13.82
N ALA A 191 11.75 32.08 13.59
CA ALA A 191 12.58 32.61 14.67
C ALA A 191 12.12 33.90 15.34
N GLY A 192 11.14 34.56 14.76
CA GLY A 192 10.65 35.85 15.26
C GLY A 192 9.21 35.85 15.70
N ILE A 193 8.50 34.72 15.66
CA ILE A 193 7.26 34.59 16.42
C ILE A 193 7.69 34.36 17.86
N SER A 194 8.21 35.41 18.50
CA SER A 194 8.52 35.45 19.94
C SER A 194 7.37 34.81 20.67
N ASP A 195 7.66 33.81 21.52
CA ASP A 195 6.75 33.21 22.51
C ASP A 195 5.40 33.89 22.49
N TRP A 196 4.55 33.53 21.51
CA TRP A 196 3.30 34.22 21.35
C TRP A 196 2.53 33.77 22.58
N PRO A 197 2.36 34.64 23.59
CA PRO A 197 1.94 34.13 24.86
C PRO A 197 0.49 33.73 24.65
N HIS A 198 0.18 32.44 24.76
CA HIS A 198 -1.17 31.99 25.09
C HIS A 198 -1.55 32.43 26.53
N GLN A 199 -1.12 33.62 26.95
CA GLN A 199 -1.62 34.36 28.12
C GLN A 199 -2.42 35.61 27.73
N GLY A 200 -2.76 35.79 26.45
CA GLY A 200 -3.65 36.86 26.00
C GLY A 200 -5.05 36.33 25.76
N ASP A 201 -6.06 37.04 26.25
CA ASP A 201 -7.45 36.87 25.83
C ASP A 201 -7.54 36.74 24.29
N ALA A 202 -8.57 36.04 23.79
CA ALA A 202 -8.84 35.89 22.36
C ALA A 202 -8.67 37.24 21.62
N PHE A 203 -7.87 37.25 20.54
CA PHE A 203 -7.66 38.48 19.77
C PHE A 203 -9.01 39.00 19.24
N PRO A 204 -9.23 40.33 19.26
CA PRO A 204 -10.47 40.91 18.76
C PRO A 204 -10.62 40.61 17.26
N ALA A 205 -11.72 39.93 16.91
CA ALA A 205 -12.05 39.60 15.53
C ALA A 205 -12.21 40.85 14.64
N GLY A 206 -11.59 40.85 13.45
CA GLY A 206 -11.71 41.90 12.42
C GLY A 206 -10.37 42.50 11.92
N PRO A 207 -10.37 43.36 10.88
CA PRO A 207 -9.16 43.96 10.30
C PRO A 207 -8.61 45.10 11.17
N VAL A 208 -8.17 44.76 12.39
CA VAL A 208 -7.57 45.66 13.37
C VAL A 208 -6.06 45.45 13.41
N ALA A 209 -5.32 46.53 13.67
CA ALA A 209 -3.87 46.47 13.82
C ALA A 209 -3.48 45.43 14.88
N GLY A 210 -2.64 44.46 14.51
CA GLY A 210 -2.31 43.31 15.38
C GLY A 210 -3.05 42.00 15.07
N ASN A 211 -4.05 42.00 14.16
CA ASN A 211 -4.72 40.78 13.72
C ASN A 211 -4.06 40.21 12.44
N PRO A 212 -3.50 38.99 12.46
CA PRO A 212 -2.80 38.40 11.31
C PRO A 212 -3.71 38.12 10.09
N TYR A 213 -5.03 38.05 10.27
CA TYR A 213 -5.99 37.77 9.19
C TYR A 213 -6.54 39.01 8.49
N GLY A 214 -6.26 40.22 9.00
CA GLY A 214 -6.79 41.47 8.43
C GLY A 214 -5.81 42.65 8.43
N ASP A 215 -4.65 42.52 9.08
CA ASP A 215 -3.59 43.53 9.03
C ASP A 215 -2.57 43.20 7.93
N THR A 216 -2.79 43.81 6.76
CA THR A 216 -1.87 43.72 5.61
C THR A 216 -0.42 44.13 5.92
N ALA A 217 -0.18 44.93 6.96
CA ALA A 217 1.17 45.33 7.35
C ALA A 217 1.93 44.22 8.09
N LEU A 218 1.24 43.31 8.81
CA LEU A 218 1.85 42.13 9.43
C LEU A 218 2.15 41.04 8.39
N GLN A 219 1.22 40.77 7.47
CA GLN A 219 1.39 39.77 6.40
C GLN A 219 2.52 40.11 5.40
N ILE A 220 2.80 41.40 5.20
CA ILE A 220 3.90 41.86 4.33
C ILE A 220 5.24 41.89 5.07
N ASN A 221 5.23 42.11 6.39
CA ASN A 221 6.45 42.23 7.18
C ASN A 221 6.91 40.90 7.81
N ASP A 222 6.06 39.88 7.95
CA ASP A 222 6.46 38.57 8.50
C ASP A 222 7.12 37.65 7.46
N GLY A 223 7.26 38.14 6.22
CA GLY A 223 8.08 37.54 5.17
C GLY A 223 7.55 36.27 4.51
N MET A 224 6.30 35.94 4.81
CA MET A 224 5.47 34.97 4.12
C MET A 224 4.19 35.68 3.70
N THR A 225 4.27 36.53 2.69
CA THR A 225 3.05 37.11 2.11
C THR A 225 2.41 36.05 1.23
N TYR A 226 1.25 35.51 1.62
CA TYR A 226 0.32 34.99 0.62
C TYR A 226 0.01 36.17 -0.29
N ALA A 227 0.68 36.25 -1.44
CA ALA A 227 0.43 37.30 -2.43
C ALA A 227 -0.91 37.04 -3.11
N GLY A 228 -1.99 37.20 -2.37
CA GLY A 228 -3.37 37.17 -2.83
C GLY A 228 -3.99 38.55 -2.88
N LYS A 229 -3.27 39.61 -3.32
CA LYS A 229 -3.90 40.85 -3.82
C LYS A 229 -2.89 41.88 -4.32
N TYR A 230 -3.28 42.57 -5.40
CA TYR A 230 -2.61 43.75 -5.96
C TYR A 230 -2.34 44.83 -4.91
N SER A 231 -1.25 45.59 -5.09
CA SER A 231 -1.10 46.88 -4.44
C SER A 231 -2.17 47.85 -4.95
N GLY A 232 -3.23 48.12 -4.16
CA GLY A 232 -4.04 49.34 -4.33
C GLY A 232 -5.56 49.22 -4.53
N SER A 233 -6.23 48.09 -4.29
CA SER A 233 -7.71 48.08 -4.27
C SER A 233 -8.27 47.13 -3.21
N VAL A 234 -8.76 47.70 -2.11
CA VAL A 234 -9.55 47.00 -1.10
C VAL A 234 -10.99 47.49 -1.26
N ASP A 235 -11.79 46.74 -2.01
CA ASP A 235 -13.24 46.73 -1.81
C ASP A 235 -13.62 45.29 -1.41
N ILE A 236 -14.17 45.16 -0.21
CA ILE A 236 -14.71 43.93 0.38
C ILE A 236 -16.13 43.77 -0.16
N PHE A 237 -16.47 42.63 -0.78
CA PHE A 237 -17.82 42.38 -1.27
C PHE A 237 -18.63 41.48 -0.31
N PHE A 238 -19.96 41.54 -0.48
CA PHE A 238 -21.03 41.28 0.49
C PHE A 238 -21.07 39.89 1.19
N SER A 239 -20.26 38.91 0.80
CA SER A 239 -20.30 37.55 1.35
C SER A 239 -19.56 37.38 2.68
N ASP A 240 -18.72 38.34 3.07
CA ASP A 240 -17.71 38.14 4.11
C ASP A 240 -18.03 38.86 5.44
N LEU A 241 -19.28 39.30 5.65
CA LEU A 241 -19.71 39.98 6.89
C LEU A 241 -20.99 39.36 7.47
N PRO A 242 -20.98 38.85 8.71
CA PRO A 242 -22.21 38.37 9.33
C PRO A 242 -23.13 39.54 9.74
N LEU A 243 -24.43 39.27 9.62
CA LEU A 243 -25.51 40.20 9.98
C LEU A 243 -25.83 40.08 11.49
N LEU A 244 -25.80 41.19 12.22
CA LEU A 244 -26.27 41.22 13.61
C LEU A 244 -27.72 41.68 13.65
N GLN A 245 -28.55 40.95 14.38
CA GLN A 245 -29.92 41.36 14.68
C GLN A 245 -29.88 42.45 15.75
N ASP A 246 -30.37 43.64 15.41
CA ASP A 246 -30.51 44.70 16.39
C ASP A 246 -31.70 44.43 17.33
N ALA A 247 -31.82 45.24 18.38
CA ALA A 247 -32.87 45.11 19.41
C ALA A 247 -34.31 45.28 18.88
N THR A 248 -34.49 45.57 17.58
CA THR A 248 -35.79 45.68 16.91
C THR A 248 -36.12 44.47 16.02
N GLY A 249 -35.20 43.49 15.93
CA GLY A 249 -35.38 42.29 15.11
C GLY A 249 -34.90 42.44 13.67
N LEU A 250 -34.31 43.58 13.29
CA LEU A 250 -33.78 43.85 11.96
C LEU A 250 -32.26 43.62 11.91
N PHE A 251 -31.80 43.01 10.83
CA PHE A 251 -30.40 42.66 10.63
C PHE A 251 -29.62 43.83 10.00
N SER A 252 -28.50 44.23 10.60
CA SER A 252 -27.58 45.25 10.06
C SER A 252 -26.16 44.72 9.89
N MET A 253 -25.41 45.28 8.93
CA MET A 253 -24.02 44.88 8.65
C MET A 253 -23.10 45.36 9.77
N GLY A 254 -22.52 44.42 10.53
CA GLY A 254 -21.62 44.76 11.64
C GLY A 254 -21.26 43.62 12.61
N GLY A 255 -21.37 42.35 12.21
CA GLY A 255 -20.99 41.22 13.05
C GLY A 255 -19.51 40.84 12.99
N LEU A 256 -19.07 40.07 13.99
CA LEU A 256 -17.72 39.50 14.14
C LEU A 256 -17.40 38.58 12.94
N TYR A 257 -16.38 38.92 12.15
CA TYR A 257 -15.81 38.02 11.16
C TYR A 257 -14.98 36.95 11.87
N THR A 258 -15.44 35.69 11.86
CA THR A 258 -14.77 34.57 12.55
C THR A 258 -13.69 33.89 11.70
N GLY A 259 -13.40 34.39 10.49
CA GLY A 259 -12.48 33.73 9.56
C GLY A 259 -13.00 32.39 9.02
N GLN A 260 -14.27 32.07 9.24
CA GLN A 260 -14.87 30.79 8.87
C GLN A 260 -15.69 30.94 7.60
N THR A 261 -15.12 30.57 6.47
CA THR A 261 -15.86 30.35 5.21
C THR A 261 -16.56 28.99 5.27
N TYR A 262 -17.50 28.79 6.21
CA TYR A 262 -18.26 27.55 6.28
C TYR A 262 -19.63 27.74 5.62
N GLY A 263 -19.85 27.00 4.54
CA GLY A 263 -21.17 26.81 3.95
C GLY A 263 -22.09 25.90 4.77
N ILE A 264 -21.86 25.71 6.08
CA ILE A 264 -22.65 24.86 6.99
C ILE A 264 -22.82 25.56 8.36
N TYR A 265 -24.03 25.51 8.96
CA TYR A 265 -24.32 26.12 10.27
C TYR A 265 -23.66 25.34 11.44
N PRO A 266 -23.04 26.03 12.43
CA PRO A 266 -22.39 25.39 13.58
C PRO A 266 -23.34 24.63 14.52
N PRO A 267 -22.84 23.71 15.37
CA PRO A 267 -23.63 23.07 16.41
C PRO A 267 -24.29 24.09 17.36
N GLY A 268 -25.60 23.95 17.57
CA GLY A 268 -26.44 24.81 18.40
C GLY A 268 -27.06 26.03 17.68
N TRP A 269 -26.87 26.18 16.37
CA TRP A 269 -27.47 27.27 15.60
C TRP A 269 -28.93 27.00 15.25
N VAL A 270 -29.78 28.00 15.47
CA VAL A 270 -31.19 27.99 15.10
C VAL A 270 -31.48 29.01 14.01
N ASP A 271 -32.23 28.62 12.99
CA ASP A 271 -32.61 29.50 11.88
C ASP A 271 -33.64 30.57 12.29
N MET A 272 -34.01 31.44 11.34
CA MET A 272 -35.00 32.50 11.56
C MET A 272 -36.42 32.00 11.91
N PHE A 273 -36.67 30.69 11.84
CA PHE A 273 -37.92 30.03 12.19
C PHE A 273 -37.83 29.24 13.51
N GLY A 274 -36.66 29.23 14.15
CA GLY A 274 -36.41 28.55 15.42
C GLY A 274 -36.11 27.05 15.27
N ASN A 275 -35.77 26.58 14.06
CA ASN A 275 -35.35 25.20 13.83
C ASN A 275 -33.85 25.07 14.06
N ASP A 276 -33.42 23.99 14.71
CA ASP A 276 -32.00 23.64 14.80
C ASP A 276 -31.49 23.26 13.41
N VAL A 277 -30.56 24.07 12.89
CA VAL A 277 -29.94 23.89 11.58
C VAL A 277 -28.49 23.43 11.69
N SER A 278 -28.06 22.99 12.87
CA SER A 278 -26.73 22.42 13.09
C SER A 278 -26.37 21.38 12.03
N GLY A 279 -25.25 21.57 11.35
CA GLY A 279 -24.78 20.65 10.31
C GLY A 279 -25.51 20.77 8.97
N GLN A 280 -26.42 21.74 8.79
CA GLN A 280 -27.09 22.01 7.52
C GLN A 280 -26.36 23.06 6.68
N PRO A 281 -26.41 23.01 5.33
CA PRO A 281 -25.80 24.01 4.47
C PRO A 281 -26.41 25.41 4.64
N VAL A 282 -25.59 26.46 4.59
CA VAL A 282 -26.03 27.86 4.66
C VAL A 282 -26.76 28.24 3.37
N VAL A 283 -28.03 28.61 3.49
CA VAL A 283 -28.88 29.07 2.37
C VAL A 283 -29.16 30.56 2.48
N SER A 284 -29.28 31.26 1.34
CA SER A 284 -29.73 32.64 1.33
C SER A 284 -31.20 32.77 1.80
N PRO A 285 -31.65 33.94 2.28
CA PRO A 285 -33.02 34.14 2.79
C PRO A 285 -34.16 33.83 1.80
N ASP A 286 -33.85 33.68 0.52
CA ASP A 286 -34.76 33.33 -0.56
C ASP A 286 -34.72 31.84 -0.98
N GLY A 287 -33.92 31.00 -0.31
CA GLY A 287 -33.99 29.55 -0.42
C GLY A 287 -33.35 28.92 -1.67
N VAL A 288 -32.45 29.63 -2.35
CA VAL A 288 -31.71 29.11 -3.51
C VAL A 288 -30.25 28.85 -3.13
N ILE A 289 -29.71 27.70 -3.54
CA ILE A 289 -28.29 27.35 -3.40
C ILE A 289 -27.48 28.31 -4.30
N PRO A 290 -26.47 29.03 -3.81
CA PRO A 290 -25.67 29.90 -4.65
C PRO A 290 -24.76 29.06 -5.56
N ILE A 291 -25.17 28.87 -6.82
CA ILE A 291 -24.23 28.59 -7.90
C ILE A 291 -23.72 29.96 -8.34
N HIS A 292 -22.42 30.22 -8.12
CA HIS A 292 -21.73 31.40 -8.65
C HIS A 292 -21.93 31.46 -10.18
N PHE A 293 -22.67 32.47 -10.66
CA PHE A 293 -22.56 32.93 -12.04
C PHE A 293 -21.64 34.15 -12.04
N GLU A 294 -20.33 33.93 -12.16
CA GLU A 294 -19.39 35.00 -12.49
C GLU A 294 -19.70 35.54 -13.90
N GLN A 295 -19.86 36.86 -14.03
CA GLN A 295 -20.03 37.53 -15.33
C GLN A 295 -18.69 37.48 -16.10
N PRO A 296 -18.67 37.14 -17.40
CA PRO A 296 -17.41 37.00 -18.14
C PRO A 296 -16.70 38.35 -18.31
N ILE A 297 -15.49 38.48 -17.77
CA ILE A 297 -14.59 39.62 -18.00
C ILE A 297 -13.95 39.45 -19.40
N GLY A 298 -14.25 40.37 -20.33
CA GLY A 298 -13.63 40.40 -21.66
C GLY A 298 -12.13 40.76 -21.65
N PRO A 299 -11.41 40.63 -22.78
CA PRO A 299 -9.97 40.90 -22.82
C PRO A 299 -9.65 42.34 -22.39
N PRO A 300 -8.55 42.57 -21.63
CA PRO A 300 -8.10 43.93 -21.32
C PRO A 300 -7.89 44.74 -22.61
N LEU A 301 -8.27 46.00 -22.60
CA LEU A 301 -8.02 46.91 -23.72
C LEU A 301 -6.67 47.60 -23.52
N LYS A 302 -5.84 47.62 -24.57
CA LYS A 302 -4.68 48.51 -24.66
C LYS A 302 -5.16 49.97 -24.53
N PRO A 303 -4.29 50.92 -24.16
CA PRO A 303 -4.65 52.34 -24.07
C PRO A 303 -5.26 52.95 -25.35
N ASN A 304 -5.11 52.27 -26.49
CA ASN A 304 -5.69 52.65 -27.78
C ASN A 304 -7.05 51.98 -28.09
N GLY A 305 -7.66 51.26 -27.14
CA GLY A 305 -8.97 50.62 -27.28
C GLY A 305 -8.97 49.31 -28.07
N THR A 306 -7.81 48.71 -28.37
CA THR A 306 -7.71 47.38 -28.99
C THR A 306 -7.46 46.30 -27.94
N TYR A 307 -7.97 45.08 -28.16
CA TYR A 307 -7.82 43.97 -27.20
C TYR A 307 -6.36 43.52 -27.05
N ASP A 308 -5.91 43.39 -25.80
CA ASP A 308 -4.59 42.87 -25.43
C ASP A 308 -4.64 41.37 -25.11
N TYR A 309 -4.59 40.57 -26.17
CA TYR A 309 -4.55 39.12 -26.03
C TYR A 309 -3.22 38.59 -25.45
N GLN A 310 -2.15 39.41 -25.38
CA GLN A 310 -0.88 38.98 -24.77
C GLN A 310 -0.94 39.07 -23.24
N SER A 311 -1.65 40.03 -22.66
CA SER A 311 -1.85 40.09 -21.21
C SER A 311 -2.77 38.99 -20.67
N GLN A 312 -3.58 38.35 -21.54
CA GLN A 312 -4.36 37.17 -21.17
C GLN A 312 -3.52 35.91 -20.95
N SER A 313 -2.25 35.89 -21.40
CA SER A 313 -1.32 34.77 -21.12
C SER A 313 -0.75 34.79 -19.70
N VAL A 314 -1.08 35.84 -18.93
CA VAL A 314 -0.79 35.99 -17.51
C VAL A 314 -2.11 35.77 -16.77
N SER A 315 -2.15 34.77 -15.89
CA SER A 315 -3.30 34.67 -15.01
C SER A 315 -3.22 35.83 -14.04
N LEU A 316 -4.22 36.70 -14.08
CA LEU A 316 -4.40 37.74 -13.09
C LEU A 316 -4.90 37.17 -11.75
N GLU A 317 -5.32 35.89 -11.72
CA GLU A 317 -5.82 35.15 -10.55
C GLU A 317 -4.77 34.19 -9.94
N HIS A 318 -3.75 33.78 -10.71
CA HIS A 318 -2.67 32.89 -10.27
C HIS A 318 -1.30 33.30 -10.85
N PRO A 319 -0.84 34.55 -10.64
CA PRO A 319 0.54 34.89 -10.94
C PRO A 319 1.44 34.06 -10.00
N THR A 320 2.20 33.11 -10.57
CA THR A 320 3.38 32.58 -9.88
C THR A 320 4.35 33.74 -9.77
N VAL A 321 4.37 34.39 -8.60
CA VAL A 321 5.40 35.36 -8.30
C VAL A 321 6.64 34.55 -7.97
N GLY A 322 7.31 34.03 -9.00
CA GLY A 322 8.56 33.30 -8.83
C GLY A 322 9.64 34.24 -8.31
N GLY A 323 9.79 34.35 -7.00
CA GLY A 323 10.96 34.95 -6.39
C GLY A 323 12.19 34.06 -6.61
N ASP A 324 13.39 34.65 -6.71
CA ASP A 324 14.64 33.88 -6.79
C ASP A 324 14.88 32.97 -5.56
N PHE A 325 14.14 33.20 -4.46
CA PHE A 325 14.31 32.52 -3.18
C PHE A 325 14.09 31.00 -3.23
N ILE A 326 13.04 30.49 -3.91
CA ILE A 326 12.80 29.04 -4.05
C ILE A 326 13.95 28.31 -4.77
N ARG A 327 14.76 29.04 -5.55
CA ARG A 327 15.92 28.51 -6.28
C ARG A 327 17.23 28.63 -5.49
N SER A 328 17.17 29.10 -4.24
CA SER A 328 18.30 29.30 -3.34
C SER A 328 18.27 28.26 -2.22
N SER A 329 19.43 27.77 -1.77
CA SER A 329 19.50 26.76 -0.70
C SER A 329 18.95 27.29 0.62
N GLU A 330 18.96 28.60 0.80
CA GLU A 330 18.42 29.35 1.93
C GLU A 330 16.94 29.01 2.18
N PHE A 331 16.17 28.73 1.12
CA PHE A 331 14.80 28.24 1.24
C PHE A 331 14.73 26.91 1.99
N CYS A 332 15.59 25.94 1.67
CA CYS A 332 15.64 24.68 2.41
C CYS A 332 16.11 24.89 3.87
N GLY A 333 16.94 25.91 4.10
CA GLY A 333 17.40 26.33 5.43
C GLY A 333 16.29 26.78 6.38
N THR A 334 15.12 27.18 5.88
CA THR A 334 13.99 27.55 6.75
C THR A 334 13.38 26.35 7.48
N CYS A 335 13.58 25.13 6.96
CA CYS A 335 13.07 23.89 7.54
C CYS A 335 14.19 22.97 8.08
N HIS A 336 15.36 22.95 7.41
CA HIS A 336 16.45 22.00 7.70
C HIS A 336 17.60 22.58 8.54
N ASP A 337 17.25 23.51 9.44
CA ASP A 337 18.14 24.08 10.43
C ASP A 337 17.38 24.30 11.74
N LEU A 338 16.99 23.20 12.39
CA LEU A 338 16.00 23.17 13.47
C LEU A 338 16.63 23.20 14.87
N THR A 339 16.05 24.02 15.75
CA THR A 339 16.34 24.09 17.19
C THR A 339 15.01 24.04 17.93
N ILE A 340 14.84 23.13 18.89
CA ILE A 340 13.62 23.06 19.70
C ILE A 340 13.73 24.08 20.86
N PRO A 341 12.86 25.09 20.97
CA PRO A 341 12.92 26.10 22.03
C PRO A 341 12.06 25.76 23.26
N VAL A 342 11.03 24.91 23.13
CA VAL A 342 9.91 24.80 24.10
C VAL A 342 10.32 24.22 25.47
N LEU A 343 11.40 23.44 25.55
CA LEU A 343 11.96 22.96 26.82
C LEU A 343 13.48 22.96 26.85
N ASN A 344 14.12 23.46 25.79
CA ASN A 344 15.52 23.23 25.57
C ASN A 344 16.30 24.52 25.51
N HIS A 345 17.46 24.51 26.17
CA HIS A 345 18.40 25.63 26.26
C HIS A 345 19.13 25.92 24.93
N GLY A 346 18.46 25.73 23.78
CA GLY A 346 19.02 25.95 22.45
C GLY A 346 19.72 24.75 21.80
N MET A 347 19.35 23.51 22.14
CA MET A 347 19.97 22.31 21.56
C MET A 347 19.64 22.18 20.05
N PRO A 348 20.67 22.03 19.19
CA PRO A 348 20.47 21.89 17.75
C PRO A 348 19.99 20.47 17.41
N GLU A 349 18.72 20.32 17.08
CA GLU A 349 18.16 19.05 16.63
C GLU A 349 18.72 18.69 15.25
N GLN A 350 18.59 19.62 14.29
CA GLN A 350 19.09 19.50 12.93
C GLN A 350 19.91 20.74 12.52
N ARG A 351 20.99 20.53 11.79
CA ARG A 351 21.88 21.58 11.24
C ARG A 351 22.26 21.32 9.78
N THR A 352 21.45 20.54 9.05
CA THR A 352 21.78 20.06 7.70
C THR A 352 22.08 21.21 6.73
N TYR A 353 21.29 22.29 6.77
CA TYR A 353 21.58 23.48 5.97
C TYR A 353 22.90 24.16 6.39
N THR A 354 23.13 24.34 7.69
CA THR A 354 24.34 24.95 8.22
C THR A 354 25.61 24.15 7.87
N GLU A 355 25.53 22.81 7.94
CA GLU A 355 26.57 21.88 7.51
C GLU A 355 26.85 22.04 6.01
N TRP A 356 25.81 22.16 5.17
CA TRP A 356 25.92 22.43 3.73
C TRP A 356 26.55 23.78 3.42
N LYS A 357 26.08 24.84 4.07
CA LYS A 357 26.57 26.21 3.85
C LYS A 357 28.08 26.30 4.09
N ASN A 358 28.58 25.53 5.05
CA ASN A 358 29.99 25.48 5.43
C ASN A 358 30.80 24.36 4.78
N SER A 359 30.23 23.65 3.79
CA SER A 359 30.96 22.67 2.99
C SER A 359 31.48 23.27 1.68
N ASP A 360 32.29 22.52 0.92
CA ASP A 360 32.74 22.89 -0.43
C ASP A 360 31.57 23.06 -1.42
N TYR A 361 30.38 22.53 -1.10
CA TYR A 361 29.19 22.66 -1.93
C TYR A 361 28.45 23.98 -1.66
N GLY A 362 28.40 24.44 -0.40
CA GLY A 362 27.84 25.74 -0.05
C GLY A 362 28.82 26.91 -0.26
N ARG A 363 30.13 26.63 -0.25
CA ARG A 363 31.17 27.65 -0.40
C ARG A 363 31.44 27.99 -1.87
N ASN A 364 31.38 29.29 -2.16
CA ASN A 364 31.95 29.94 -3.35
C ASN A 364 31.49 29.37 -4.72
N PRO A 365 30.48 29.98 -5.36
CA PRO A 365 30.03 29.65 -6.72
C PRO A 365 31.13 29.66 -7.80
N ALA A 366 32.25 30.36 -7.57
CA ALA A 366 33.37 30.43 -8.52
C ALA A 366 34.35 29.24 -8.42
N ALA A 367 34.25 28.38 -7.40
CA ALA A 367 35.15 27.24 -7.18
C ALA A 367 34.84 26.02 -8.05
N GLY A 368 33.71 26.03 -8.79
CA GLY A 368 33.30 24.93 -9.66
C GLY A 368 32.71 23.69 -8.95
N THR A 369 32.84 23.62 -7.62
CA THR A 369 32.27 22.56 -6.75
C THR A 369 30.93 22.93 -6.13
N PHE A 370 30.52 24.20 -6.25
CA PHE A 370 29.28 24.71 -5.67
C PHE A 370 28.04 23.96 -6.19
N LYS A 371 27.19 23.52 -5.27
CA LYS A 371 25.92 22.84 -5.52
C LYS A 371 24.89 23.35 -4.53
N ARG A 372 23.72 23.76 -5.02
CA ARG A 372 22.58 24.12 -4.17
C ARG A 372 21.85 22.87 -3.70
N CYS A 373 21.06 23.00 -2.63
CA CYS A 373 20.17 21.93 -2.17
C CYS A 373 19.26 21.45 -3.32
N GLN A 374 18.75 22.39 -4.12
CA GLN A 374 17.91 22.09 -5.29
C GLN A 374 18.67 21.36 -6.40
N ASP A 375 19.98 21.56 -6.57
CA ASP A 375 20.72 20.87 -7.63
C ASP A 375 20.78 19.34 -7.36
N CYS A 376 20.64 18.92 -6.10
CA CYS A 376 20.54 17.52 -5.69
C CYS A 376 19.09 17.08 -5.46
N HIS A 377 18.32 17.76 -4.60
CA HIS A 377 16.98 17.32 -4.17
C HIS A 377 15.82 17.82 -5.05
N MET A 378 16.08 18.78 -5.95
CA MET A 378 15.13 19.26 -6.96
C MET A 378 15.79 19.39 -8.35
N PRO A 379 16.50 18.36 -8.84
CA PRO A 379 17.42 18.51 -9.95
C PRO A 379 16.67 18.90 -11.23
N THR A 380 17.31 19.69 -12.08
CA THR A 380 16.74 20.00 -13.40
C THR A 380 17.15 18.94 -14.42
N MET A 381 16.19 18.35 -15.12
CA MET A 381 16.44 17.35 -16.16
C MET A 381 15.87 17.79 -17.51
N LYS A 382 16.63 17.51 -18.58
CA LYS A 382 16.15 17.67 -19.94
C LYS A 382 15.28 16.46 -20.29
N HIS A 383 14.00 16.70 -20.54
CA HIS A 383 13.08 15.70 -21.07
C HIS A 383 12.66 16.12 -22.48
N GLU A 384 12.94 15.28 -23.47
CA GLU A 384 12.55 15.56 -24.86
C GLU A 384 11.34 14.69 -25.20
N TYR A 385 10.12 15.22 -25.04
CA TYR A 385 8.89 14.54 -25.48
C TYR A 385 8.67 14.64 -27.00
N ALA A 386 9.73 14.79 -27.80
CA ALA A 386 9.67 15.22 -29.19
C ALA A 386 9.53 14.09 -30.23
N ASP A 387 8.92 12.95 -29.88
CA ASP A 387 8.68 11.86 -30.85
C ASP A 387 7.61 12.19 -31.91
N GLY A 388 7.01 13.39 -31.86
CA GLY A 388 6.06 13.88 -32.87
C GLY A 388 4.65 13.29 -32.74
N VAL A 389 4.41 12.42 -31.76
CA VAL A 389 3.09 11.87 -31.43
C VAL A 389 2.35 12.87 -30.52
N PRO A 390 1.15 13.35 -30.91
CA PRO A 390 0.32 14.22 -30.07
C PRO A 390 0.07 13.57 -28.70
N VAL A 391 0.27 14.32 -27.62
CA VAL A 391 -0.14 13.87 -26.27
C VAL A 391 -1.64 14.15 -26.19
N THR A 392 -2.49 13.13 -26.13
CA THR A 392 -3.94 13.31 -26.01
C THR A 392 -4.38 13.04 -24.57
N LEU A 393 -5.08 14.01 -23.99
CA LEU A 393 -5.79 13.88 -22.70
C LEU A 393 -7.14 13.13 -22.89
N ASN A 394 -7.25 12.27 -23.90
CA ASN A 394 -8.42 11.42 -24.14
C ASN A 394 -8.12 10.44 -25.30
N PRO A 395 -8.58 9.17 -25.25
CA PRO A 395 -8.47 8.24 -26.36
C PRO A 395 -9.45 8.54 -27.52
N ASP A 396 -10.36 9.53 -27.41
CA ASP A 396 -11.26 9.90 -28.52
C ASP A 396 -10.55 10.82 -29.56
N PRO A 397 -10.25 10.33 -30.78
CA PRO A 397 -9.52 11.07 -31.80
C PRO A 397 -10.38 12.12 -32.54
N THR A 398 -11.66 12.31 -32.19
CA THR A 398 -12.59 13.15 -32.97
C THR A 398 -12.75 14.59 -32.45
N LEU A 399 -12.26 14.91 -31.25
CA LEU A 399 -12.37 16.24 -30.62
C LEU A 399 -10.99 16.92 -30.52
N ALA A 400 -10.45 17.30 -31.68
CA ALA A 400 -9.14 17.92 -31.81
C ALA A 400 -9.09 19.34 -31.19
N GLY A 401 -8.23 19.53 -30.17
CA GLY A 401 -7.92 20.87 -29.65
C GLY A 401 -7.03 21.00 -28.39
N TRP A 402 -6.47 19.93 -27.81
CA TRP A 402 -5.93 19.98 -26.44
C TRP A 402 -4.39 19.87 -26.39
N PHE A 403 -3.75 20.72 -25.58
CA PHE A 403 -2.35 21.16 -25.70
C PHE A 403 -1.33 20.26 -24.94
N PRO A 404 -0.16 19.94 -25.55
CA PRO A 404 0.90 19.17 -24.91
C PRO A 404 1.80 20.05 -24.02
N TYR A 405 1.65 19.95 -22.70
CA TYR A 405 2.54 20.60 -21.73
C TYR A 405 3.71 19.68 -21.38
N GLY A 406 4.79 19.77 -22.15
CA GLY A 406 6.03 19.04 -21.84
C GLY A 406 7.27 19.50 -22.61
N LYS A 407 7.17 20.41 -23.58
CA LYS A 407 8.38 20.85 -24.29
C LYS A 407 9.28 21.67 -23.37
N ASP A 408 10.55 21.29 -23.28
CA ASP A 408 11.60 22.17 -22.80
C ASP A 408 11.57 23.46 -23.65
N ARG A 409 11.07 24.55 -23.05
CA ARG A 409 11.01 25.87 -23.71
C ARG A 409 12.23 26.72 -23.35
N ASN A 410 13.15 26.21 -22.54
CA ASN A 410 14.34 26.93 -22.12
C ASN A 410 15.54 26.48 -22.94
N PRO A 411 16.14 27.36 -23.77
CA PRO A 411 17.35 27.04 -24.53
C PRO A 411 18.53 26.59 -23.66
N ASN A 412 18.50 26.82 -22.34
CA ASN A 412 19.65 26.67 -21.44
C ASN A 412 19.41 25.79 -20.19
N GLY A 413 18.28 25.09 -20.00
CA GLY A 413 18.14 24.25 -18.79
C GLY A 413 16.73 23.70 -18.57
N GLY A 414 16.65 22.37 -18.43
CA GLY A 414 15.42 21.59 -18.34
C GLY A 414 14.54 21.88 -17.12
N THR A 415 13.53 21.03 -16.89
CA THR A 415 12.52 21.21 -15.84
C THR A 415 12.99 20.64 -14.49
N ALA A 416 12.60 21.28 -13.38
CA ALA A 416 12.92 20.80 -12.05
C ALA A 416 12.06 19.58 -11.70
N PHE A 417 12.70 18.50 -11.23
CA PHE A 417 12.03 17.32 -10.73
C PHE A 417 11.88 17.42 -9.22
N HIS A 418 10.68 17.22 -8.70
CA HIS A 418 10.40 17.18 -7.26
C HIS A 418 10.88 15.87 -6.61
N LYS A 419 12.14 15.46 -6.86
CA LYS A 419 12.66 14.18 -6.36
C LYS A 419 12.55 14.10 -4.84
N PHE A 420 12.87 15.20 -4.15
CA PHE A 420 12.59 15.43 -2.72
C PHE A 420 12.80 14.20 -1.83
N ALA A 421 13.88 13.48 -2.11
CA ALA A 421 14.25 12.29 -1.37
C ALA A 421 14.94 12.74 -0.09
N GLY A 422 14.28 12.47 1.03
CA GLY A 422 14.90 12.51 2.35
C GLY A 422 15.55 11.17 2.67
N SER A 423 16.21 11.12 3.82
CA SER A 423 16.83 9.90 4.35
C SER A 423 15.83 8.87 4.91
N ASN A 424 14.52 9.14 4.76
CA ASN A 424 13.44 8.28 5.20
C ASN A 424 13.11 7.24 4.13
N ARG A 425 13.84 6.12 4.12
CA ARG A 425 13.66 5.06 3.12
C ARG A 425 12.36 4.27 3.33
N ASP A 426 12.05 3.97 4.59
CA ASP A 426 11.00 3.01 4.94
C ASP A 426 9.64 3.70 5.17
N LEU A 427 9.64 4.99 5.51
CA LEU A 427 8.43 5.78 5.72
C LEU A 427 7.48 5.75 4.50
N PRO A 428 7.92 5.93 3.24
CA PRO A 428 7.03 5.78 2.09
C PRO A 428 6.33 4.42 2.02
N ALA A 429 7.00 3.32 2.41
CA ALA A 429 6.38 2.00 2.44
C ALA A 429 5.35 1.88 3.58
N MET A 430 5.62 2.49 4.73
CA MET A 430 4.64 2.61 5.83
C MET A 430 3.41 3.42 5.37
N MET A 431 3.62 4.50 4.62
CA MET A 431 2.54 5.33 4.09
C MET A 431 1.66 4.54 3.13
N LYS A 432 2.27 3.76 2.23
CA LYS A 432 1.57 2.92 1.25
C LYS A 432 0.59 1.94 1.90
N ILE A 433 0.95 1.31 3.02
CA ILE A 433 0.06 0.36 3.70
C ILE A 433 -1.00 1.03 4.60
N LEU A 434 -0.69 2.22 5.14
CA LEU A 434 -1.62 2.96 6.00
C LEU A 434 -2.66 3.73 5.20
N TYR A 435 -2.27 4.23 4.02
CA TYR A 435 -3.10 5.07 3.17
C TYR A 435 -3.25 4.47 1.77
N PRO A 436 -3.88 3.28 1.64
CA PRO A 436 -4.05 2.59 0.35
C PRO A 436 -5.10 3.25 -0.57
N GLU A 437 -5.70 4.36 -0.15
CA GLU A 437 -6.86 4.97 -0.82
C GLU A 437 -6.48 5.88 -2.02
N VAL A 438 -7.48 6.12 -2.87
CA VAL A 438 -7.52 7.24 -3.83
C VAL A 438 -7.58 8.55 -3.04
N ASP A 439 -6.44 9.19 -2.84
CA ASP A 439 -6.44 10.53 -2.24
C ASP A 439 -7.09 11.61 -3.17
N LEU A 440 -7.36 11.29 -4.44
CA LEU A 440 -7.43 12.31 -5.50
C LEU A 440 -8.60 12.17 -6.48
N GLU A 441 -9.64 11.39 -6.16
CA GLU A 441 -10.86 11.40 -6.98
C GLU A 441 -11.63 12.69 -6.71
N VAL A 442 -11.94 13.43 -7.79
CA VAL A 442 -12.61 14.74 -7.72
C VAL A 442 -13.94 14.60 -6.96
N ILE A 443 -14.07 15.34 -5.86
CA ILE A 443 -15.27 15.41 -5.02
C ILE A 443 -16.51 15.63 -5.88
N GLY A 444 -17.40 14.64 -5.94
CA GLY A 444 -18.75 14.76 -6.51
C GLY A 444 -19.11 13.82 -7.67
N ALA A 445 -18.18 12.98 -8.17
CA ALA A 445 -18.52 11.98 -9.18
C ALA A 445 -18.27 10.56 -8.62
N PRO A 446 -19.27 9.66 -8.58
CA PRO A 446 -19.06 8.27 -8.23
C PRO A 446 -18.42 7.59 -9.45
N THR A 447 -17.14 7.81 -9.66
CA THR A 447 -16.45 7.37 -10.86
C THR A 447 -15.88 5.97 -10.75
N GLY A 448 -15.74 5.40 -9.55
CA GLY A 448 -15.37 3.99 -9.40
C GLY A 448 -14.07 3.65 -10.14
N ARG A 449 -13.06 4.53 -10.07
CA ARG A 449 -11.81 4.45 -10.85
C ARG A 449 -11.96 4.76 -12.35
N ASP A 450 -12.90 5.63 -12.74
CA ASP A 450 -13.00 6.14 -14.11
C ASP A 450 -11.79 7.05 -14.41
N THR A 451 -10.84 6.53 -15.18
CA THR A 451 -9.65 7.25 -15.66
C THR A 451 -9.99 8.35 -16.66
N ARG A 452 -11.27 8.61 -16.98
CA ARG A 452 -11.68 9.52 -18.07
C ARG A 452 -12.30 10.83 -17.60
N VAL A 453 -12.55 11.03 -16.31
CA VAL A 453 -13.03 12.35 -15.84
C VAL A 453 -11.89 13.38 -15.85
N PHE A 454 -10.64 12.93 -15.70
CA PHE A 454 -9.42 13.57 -16.20
C PHE A 454 -8.36 12.48 -16.36
N PRO A 455 -7.96 12.09 -17.57
CA PRO A 455 -6.94 11.06 -17.73
C PRO A 455 -5.62 11.47 -17.08
N GLY A 456 -5.11 10.59 -16.22
CA GLY A 456 -3.90 10.78 -15.42
C GLY A 456 -4.07 11.34 -14.01
N MET A 457 -5.29 11.52 -13.48
CA MET A 457 -5.47 11.70 -12.04
C MET A 457 -5.40 10.34 -11.33
N MET A 458 -4.47 10.18 -10.39
CA MET A 458 -4.08 8.88 -9.87
C MET A 458 -5.19 8.23 -9.03
N SER A 459 -5.49 6.95 -9.31
CA SER A 459 -6.40 6.15 -8.49
C SER A 459 -5.73 5.62 -7.19
N SER A 460 -4.45 5.92 -6.96
CA SER A 460 -3.67 5.53 -5.79
C SER A 460 -2.31 6.25 -5.83
N ARG A 461 -1.70 6.47 -4.66
CA ARG A 461 -0.33 7.01 -4.52
C ARG A 461 0.75 5.94 -4.44
N ASP A 462 0.41 4.66 -4.52
CA ASP A 462 1.34 3.51 -4.41
C ASP A 462 2.61 3.68 -5.24
N LEU A 463 2.45 3.98 -6.54
CA LEU A 463 3.56 4.17 -7.46
C LEU A 463 4.46 5.35 -7.07
N THR A 464 3.88 6.37 -6.42
CA THR A 464 4.63 7.55 -5.95
C THR A 464 5.44 7.22 -4.70
N TRP A 465 4.90 6.47 -3.74
CA TRP A 465 5.65 6.03 -2.56
C TRP A 465 6.76 5.03 -2.92
N ASP A 466 6.47 4.07 -3.80
CA ASP A 466 7.48 3.14 -4.30
C ASP A 466 8.64 3.91 -4.95
N ARG A 467 8.31 4.98 -5.65
CA ARG A 467 9.30 5.84 -6.26
C ARG A 467 10.06 6.71 -5.26
N ALA A 468 9.39 7.28 -4.26
CA ALA A 468 10.07 8.04 -3.21
C ALA A 468 11.10 7.18 -2.49
N LYS A 469 10.75 5.93 -2.16
CA LYS A 469 11.70 4.93 -1.64
C LYS A 469 12.87 4.70 -2.61
N ARG A 470 12.61 4.45 -3.90
CA ARG A 470 13.68 4.28 -4.91
C ARG A 470 14.60 5.50 -5.02
N ASN A 471 14.03 6.70 -5.03
CA ASN A 471 14.81 7.94 -5.03
C ASN A 471 15.69 8.02 -3.78
N THR A 472 15.18 7.69 -2.59
CA THR A 472 16.00 7.63 -1.37
C THR A 472 17.14 6.62 -1.49
N GLU A 473 16.88 5.41 -1.99
CA GLU A 473 17.93 4.38 -2.20
C GLU A 473 19.02 4.83 -3.17
N ILE A 474 18.63 5.49 -4.27
CA ILE A 474 19.56 6.08 -5.23
C ILE A 474 20.45 7.14 -4.57
N PHE A 475 19.85 8.08 -3.82
CA PHE A 475 20.61 9.14 -3.15
C PHE A 475 21.54 8.59 -2.08
N LEU A 476 21.10 7.55 -1.35
CA LEU A 476 21.93 6.92 -0.33
C LEU A 476 23.17 6.25 -0.94
N GLN A 477 23.04 5.58 -2.10
CA GLN A 477 24.20 5.03 -2.82
C GLN A 477 25.10 6.12 -3.40
N ASP A 478 24.55 7.22 -3.92
CA ASP A 478 25.35 8.31 -4.46
C ASP A 478 26.07 9.13 -3.35
N ALA A 479 25.57 9.05 -2.11
CA ALA A 479 26.07 9.84 -0.99
C ALA A 479 27.25 9.21 -0.23
N VAL A 480 27.49 7.91 -0.37
CA VAL A 480 28.50 7.17 0.42
C VAL A 480 29.36 6.31 -0.50
N ASP A 481 30.69 6.49 -0.42
CA ASP A 481 31.65 5.53 -0.97
C ASP A 481 32.30 4.71 0.16
N LEU A 482 32.63 3.46 -0.13
CA LEU A 482 33.38 2.59 0.77
C LEU A 482 34.60 2.01 0.07
N SER A 483 35.70 1.87 0.80
CA SER A 483 36.86 1.10 0.36
C SER A 483 37.43 0.25 1.49
N VAL A 484 37.98 -0.92 1.16
CA VAL A 484 38.62 -1.84 2.10
C VAL A 484 40.02 -2.22 1.62
N SER A 485 40.99 -2.22 2.54
CA SER A 485 42.36 -2.66 2.24
C SER A 485 42.45 -4.19 2.24
N THR A 486 43.39 -4.76 1.49
CA THR A 486 43.79 -6.17 1.71
C THR A 486 44.23 -6.36 3.17
N PRO A 487 43.82 -7.44 3.86
CA PRO A 487 44.34 -7.75 5.18
C PRO A 487 45.88 -7.86 5.18
N VAL A 488 46.54 -7.26 6.15
CA VAL A 488 48.00 -7.27 6.29
C VAL A 488 48.41 -7.75 7.69
N TYR A 489 49.33 -8.69 7.76
CA TYR A 489 49.91 -9.13 9.03
C TYR A 489 50.91 -8.09 9.58
N ASN A 490 50.63 -7.55 10.76
CA ASN A 490 51.52 -6.61 11.44
C ASN A 490 52.42 -7.38 12.42
N ALA A 491 53.66 -7.64 12.01
CA ALA A 491 54.64 -8.38 12.82
C ALA A 491 54.99 -7.69 14.16
N GLY A 492 54.84 -6.35 14.25
CA GLY A 492 55.08 -5.61 15.48
C GLY A 492 53.97 -5.82 16.52
N LEU A 493 52.74 -6.09 16.07
CA LEU A 493 51.59 -6.38 16.93
C LEU A 493 51.34 -7.88 17.10
N GLY A 494 51.89 -8.70 16.19
CA GLY A 494 51.63 -10.14 16.13
C GLY A 494 50.23 -10.50 15.61
N ARG A 495 49.52 -9.53 15.01
CA ARG A 495 48.09 -9.62 14.64
C ARG A 495 47.83 -9.08 13.23
N TRP A 496 46.71 -9.45 12.64
CA TRP A 496 46.29 -8.96 11.33
C TRP A 496 45.57 -7.62 11.44
N GLN A 497 45.69 -6.79 10.40
CA GLN A 497 45.00 -5.51 10.28
C GLN A 497 44.30 -5.39 8.94
N VAL A 498 43.10 -4.81 8.95
CA VAL A 498 42.39 -4.36 7.75
C VAL A 498 41.82 -2.97 8.01
N ARG A 499 41.82 -2.12 6.97
CA ARG A 499 41.33 -0.74 7.03
C ARG A 499 40.11 -0.64 6.16
N THR A 500 39.05 -0.03 6.67
CA THR A 500 37.89 0.40 5.89
C THR A 500 37.86 1.91 5.89
N ARG A 501 37.66 2.52 4.73
CA ARG A 501 37.44 3.96 4.60
C ARG A 501 36.08 4.22 4.01
N ILE A 502 35.24 4.89 4.77
CA ILE A 502 33.94 5.37 4.35
C ILE A 502 34.00 6.87 4.08
N THR A 503 33.54 7.29 2.90
CA THR A 503 33.63 8.68 2.44
C THR A 503 32.24 9.25 2.24
N ASN A 504 32.02 10.46 2.75
CA ASN A 504 30.80 11.23 2.59
C ASN A 504 30.89 12.11 1.32
N ASN A 505 30.02 11.84 0.35
CA ASN A 505 29.86 12.60 -0.89
C ASN A 505 28.67 13.57 -0.86
N ALA A 506 27.94 13.65 0.25
CA ALA A 506 26.89 14.63 0.45
C ALA A 506 27.44 15.99 0.88
N GLY A 507 26.63 17.03 0.66
CA GLY A 507 26.95 18.39 1.06
C GLY A 507 26.87 18.64 2.57
N HIS A 508 26.31 17.71 3.35
CA HIS A 508 26.09 17.80 4.79
C HIS A 508 26.61 16.52 5.48
N SER A 509 26.53 16.44 6.82
CA SER A 509 27.00 15.25 7.54
C SER A 509 26.15 14.01 7.20
N ILE A 510 26.75 12.81 7.27
CA ILE A 510 26.04 11.52 7.12
C ILE A 510 26.26 10.66 8.38
N PRO A 511 25.21 10.08 8.99
CA PRO A 511 23.79 10.29 8.69
C PRO A 511 23.30 11.74 8.77
N SER A 512 22.34 12.12 7.92
CA SER A 512 21.73 13.46 7.94
C SER A 512 20.43 13.48 8.73
N GLY A 513 19.92 14.67 9.07
CA GLY A 513 18.58 14.88 9.64
C GLY A 513 18.43 14.55 11.13
N TYR A 514 17.20 14.17 11.51
CA TYR A 514 16.81 13.84 12.89
C TYR A 514 17.66 12.68 13.46
N PRO A 515 18.25 12.84 14.67
CA PRO A 515 19.23 11.91 15.22
C PRO A 515 18.66 10.56 15.69
N ASP A 516 17.49 10.53 16.32
CA ASP A 516 17.07 9.35 17.08
C ASP A 516 16.53 8.24 16.18
N GLY A 517 16.95 7.00 16.44
CA GLY A 517 16.52 5.83 15.68
C GLY A 517 17.14 5.67 14.30
N ARG A 518 18.07 6.54 13.90
CA ARG A 518 18.74 6.50 12.60
C ARG A 518 20.24 6.22 12.76
N ARG A 519 20.75 5.28 11.97
CA ARG A 519 22.17 4.93 12.00
C ARG A 519 22.69 4.50 10.64
N LEU A 520 23.99 4.68 10.46
CA LEU A 520 24.79 4.06 9.41
C LEU A 520 25.85 3.20 10.10
N PHE A 521 26.04 1.95 9.72
CA PHE A 521 27.05 1.10 10.36
C PHE A 521 27.88 0.34 9.34
N LEU A 522 29.10 -0.03 9.75
CA LEU A 522 30.00 -0.84 8.95
C LEU A 522 29.91 -2.30 9.36
N THR A 523 29.79 -3.16 8.36
CA THR A 523 30.03 -4.59 8.51
C THR A 523 31.37 -4.92 7.89
N LEU A 524 32.06 -5.89 8.48
CA LEU A 524 33.33 -6.39 7.97
C LEU A 524 33.36 -7.90 8.16
N GLN A 525 33.60 -8.63 7.08
CA GLN A 525 33.85 -10.06 7.09
C GLN A 525 35.24 -10.31 6.52
N VAL A 526 36.03 -11.14 7.21
CA VAL A 526 37.33 -11.61 6.74
C VAL A 526 37.26 -13.12 6.58
N GLN A 527 37.66 -13.62 5.43
CA GLN A 527 37.62 -15.04 5.09
C GLN A 527 39.01 -15.55 4.70
N ASP A 528 39.24 -16.85 4.93
CA ASP A 528 40.43 -17.54 4.44
C ASP A 528 40.32 -17.97 2.96
N ALA A 529 41.39 -18.53 2.40
CA ALA A 529 41.41 -19.01 1.02
C ALA A 529 40.42 -20.16 0.71
N ALA A 530 39.84 -20.80 1.73
CA ALA A 530 38.79 -21.81 1.58
C ALA A 530 37.38 -21.22 1.72
N GLY A 531 37.26 -19.90 1.97
CA GLY A 531 36.00 -19.20 2.16
C GLY A 531 35.44 -19.29 3.58
N ASN A 532 36.21 -19.79 4.56
CA ASN A 532 35.75 -19.84 5.94
C ASN A 532 35.90 -18.47 6.60
N LEU A 533 34.90 -18.07 7.40
CA LEU A 533 34.94 -16.84 8.19
C LEU A 533 36.03 -16.92 9.27
N VAL A 534 36.91 -15.92 9.29
CA VAL A 534 38.03 -15.75 10.24
C VAL A 534 37.74 -14.65 11.24
N TYR A 535 37.10 -13.56 10.78
CA TYR A 535 36.70 -12.45 11.62
C TYR A 535 35.43 -11.81 11.06
N GLU A 536 34.57 -11.33 11.95
CA GLU A 536 33.35 -10.60 11.61
C GLU A 536 33.11 -9.45 12.58
N SER A 537 32.53 -8.36 12.06
CA SER A 537 32.01 -7.23 12.83
C SER A 537 30.73 -6.73 12.15
N GLY A 538 29.71 -6.39 12.93
CA GLY A 538 28.47 -5.78 12.47
C GLY A 538 27.49 -6.76 11.81
N TYR A 539 27.14 -7.85 12.47
CA TYR A 539 26.12 -8.78 11.95
C TYR A 539 24.71 -8.26 12.26
N TYR A 540 23.87 -8.07 11.23
CA TYR A 540 22.47 -7.70 11.41
C TYR A 540 21.57 -8.94 11.26
N ASP A 541 20.72 -9.19 12.26
CA ASP A 541 19.70 -10.24 12.20
C ASP A 541 18.37 -9.63 11.75
N GLU A 542 17.99 -9.90 10.50
CA GLU A 542 16.74 -9.40 9.92
C GLU A 542 15.49 -9.94 10.64
N ALA A 543 15.57 -11.15 11.21
CA ALA A 543 14.44 -11.73 11.92
C ALA A 543 14.17 -10.94 13.21
N GLU A 544 15.20 -10.75 14.02
CA GLU A 544 15.08 -10.02 15.30
C GLU A 544 15.14 -8.50 15.13
N ALA A 545 15.40 -8.01 13.92
CA ALA A 545 15.67 -6.61 13.60
C ALA A 545 16.79 -5.99 14.46
N ALA A 546 17.77 -6.79 14.85
CA ALA A 546 18.79 -6.45 15.84
C ALA A 546 20.20 -6.48 15.24
N LEU A 547 21.03 -5.53 15.67
CA LEU A 547 22.45 -5.50 15.35
C LEU A 547 23.23 -6.23 16.44
N TYR A 548 24.15 -7.08 16.02
CA TYR A 548 25.10 -7.80 16.87
C TYR A 548 26.53 -7.52 16.41
N THR A 549 27.50 -7.87 17.25
CA THR A 549 28.89 -7.76 16.83
C THR A 549 29.24 -8.77 15.75
N ASP A 550 28.70 -9.99 15.81
CA ASP A 550 29.02 -11.07 14.87
C ASP A 550 27.85 -12.05 14.69
N SER A 551 27.97 -12.98 13.75
CA SER A 551 26.98 -14.04 13.46
C SER A 551 26.81 -15.05 14.59
N ALA A 552 27.70 -15.06 15.58
CA ALA A 552 27.50 -15.76 16.85
C ALA A 552 26.53 -15.01 17.80
N ARG A 553 25.99 -13.87 17.35
CA ARG A 553 25.07 -12.99 18.08
C ARG A 553 25.66 -12.48 19.40
N THR A 554 26.95 -12.17 19.38
CA THR A 554 27.61 -11.56 20.54
C THR A 554 26.98 -10.19 20.85
N PRO A 555 26.75 -9.83 22.14
CA PRO A 555 26.09 -8.58 22.49
C PRO A 555 26.72 -7.37 21.82
N PHE A 556 25.86 -6.48 21.31
CA PHE A 556 26.26 -5.26 20.63
C PHE A 556 27.02 -4.31 21.55
N SER A 557 28.13 -3.77 21.06
CA SER A 557 28.89 -2.69 21.68
C SER A 557 29.30 -1.67 20.62
N LEU A 558 29.19 -0.39 20.96
CA LEU A 558 29.55 0.72 20.07
C LEU A 558 31.06 0.96 20.08
N ALA A 559 31.66 1.16 18.91
CA ALA A 559 33.05 1.61 18.82
C ALA A 559 33.17 3.12 19.10
N HIS A 560 33.88 3.49 20.16
CA HIS A 560 34.12 4.89 20.53
C HIS A 560 35.32 5.54 19.81
N ALA A 561 36.11 4.75 19.07
CA ALA A 561 37.31 5.19 18.38
C ALA A 561 37.40 4.54 16.99
N PRO A 562 38.08 5.16 16.01
CA PRO A 562 38.27 4.61 14.65
C PRO A 562 39.35 3.50 14.62
N ALA A 563 39.44 2.73 15.70
CA ALA A 563 40.31 1.58 15.85
C ALA A 563 39.58 0.52 16.67
N ILE A 564 39.33 -0.64 16.05
CA ILE A 564 38.58 -1.74 16.65
C ILE A 564 39.54 -2.92 16.81
N ASP A 565 39.78 -3.30 18.05
CA ASP A 565 40.40 -4.58 18.39
C ASP A 565 39.28 -5.63 18.43
N SER A 566 39.47 -6.80 17.80
CA SER A 566 38.47 -7.88 17.83
C SER A 566 38.13 -8.32 19.26
N ASN A 567 39.02 -8.13 20.23
CA ASN A 567 38.77 -8.41 21.64
C ASN A 567 37.86 -7.38 22.32
N ALA A 568 37.71 -6.18 21.74
CA ALA A 568 36.82 -5.14 22.25
C ALA A 568 35.33 -5.40 21.91
N ASN A 569 35.06 -6.39 21.04
CA ASN A 569 33.70 -6.80 20.64
C ASN A 569 32.81 -5.61 20.24
N ALA A 570 33.32 -4.74 19.37
CA ALA A 570 32.64 -3.49 18.99
C ALA A 570 32.32 -3.42 17.50
N VAL A 571 31.31 -2.61 17.16
CA VAL A 571 30.89 -2.29 15.79
C VAL A 571 31.01 -0.79 15.58
N MET A 572 31.50 -0.36 14.41
CA MET A 572 31.47 1.05 14.03
C MET A 572 30.06 1.43 13.58
N VAL A 573 29.41 2.30 14.35
CA VAL A 573 28.10 2.88 14.03
C VAL A 573 28.25 4.39 14.03
N TYR A 574 27.84 5.02 12.93
CA TYR A 574 27.71 6.45 12.75
C TYR A 574 26.29 6.88 13.11
N GLU A 575 26.16 7.68 14.17
CA GLU A 575 24.89 8.16 14.70
C GLU A 575 25.11 9.42 15.55
N LYS A 576 24.01 10.01 16.00
CA LYS A 576 24.02 11.10 16.98
C LYS A 576 23.14 10.67 18.15
N MET A 577 23.73 10.55 19.33
CA MET A 577 23.04 10.16 20.55
C MET A 577 22.73 11.40 21.39
N THR A 578 21.49 11.46 21.86
CA THR A 578 20.99 12.58 22.66
C THR A 578 20.65 12.10 24.08
N ALA A 579 20.69 13.04 25.03
CA ALA A 579 20.44 12.73 26.44
C ALA A 579 19.84 13.94 27.17
N ALA A 580 19.30 13.68 28.37
CA ALA A 580 18.98 14.71 29.34
C ALA A 580 20.17 14.86 30.32
N ASP A 581 20.90 15.97 30.24
CA ASP A 581 21.95 16.33 31.21
C ASP A 581 21.31 17.01 32.43
N PRO A 582 21.42 16.41 33.63
CA PRO A 582 21.07 17.10 34.85
C PRO A 582 21.98 18.32 35.01
N LYS A 583 21.39 19.46 35.31
CA LYS A 583 22.15 20.68 35.63
C LYS A 583 22.49 20.70 37.11
N ASP A 584 23.65 21.23 37.46
CA ASP A 584 24.02 21.46 38.86
C ASP A 584 23.11 22.54 39.50
N ALA A 585 23.23 22.73 40.82
CA ALA A 585 22.44 23.73 41.55
C ALA A 585 22.67 25.19 41.09
N ALA A 586 23.72 25.44 40.29
CA ALA A 586 24.02 26.73 39.68
C ALA A 586 23.55 26.83 38.22
N GLY A 587 22.92 25.78 37.68
CA GLY A 587 22.40 25.71 36.31
C GLY A 587 23.44 25.34 35.24
N ASN A 588 24.64 24.89 35.64
CA ASN A 588 25.68 24.46 34.71
C ASN A 588 25.46 22.99 34.30
N PRO A 589 25.85 22.60 33.06
CA PRO A 589 25.83 21.20 32.65
C PRO A 589 26.79 20.36 33.51
N THR A 590 26.38 19.15 33.89
CA THR A 590 27.21 18.26 34.71
C THR A 590 28.17 17.41 33.89
N PHE A 591 27.95 17.35 32.57
CA PHE A 591 28.69 16.48 31.65
C PHE A 591 28.50 14.98 31.94
N VAL A 592 27.45 14.60 32.67
CA VAL A 592 27.09 13.22 32.99
C VAL A 592 25.59 13.05 32.79
N ALA A 593 25.18 12.30 31.76
CA ALA A 593 23.79 12.22 31.33
C ALA A 593 23.33 10.78 31.11
N THR A 594 22.01 10.56 31.09
CA THR A 594 21.42 9.27 30.70
C THR A 594 20.94 9.35 29.25
N PRO A 595 21.53 8.58 28.31
CA PRO A 595 21.05 8.51 26.94
C PRO A 595 19.57 8.11 26.86
N SER A 596 18.83 8.72 25.95
CA SER A 596 17.44 8.34 25.69
C SER A 596 17.06 8.63 24.24
N LEU A 597 15.93 8.11 23.78
CA LEU A 597 15.39 8.37 22.44
C LEU A 597 14.31 9.47 22.46
N SER A 598 14.25 10.26 23.53
CA SER A 598 13.26 11.32 23.69
C SER A 598 13.66 12.61 22.98
N LEU A 599 12.71 13.19 22.25
CA LEU A 599 12.79 14.55 21.70
C LEU A 599 13.00 15.66 22.75
N LEU A 600 12.78 15.36 24.04
CA LEU A 600 12.99 16.31 25.12
C LEU A 600 14.44 16.38 25.62
N ASN A 601 15.33 15.57 25.05
CA ASN A 601 16.75 15.57 25.38
C ASN A 601 17.38 16.95 25.14
N ASN A 602 18.24 17.38 26.05
CA ASN A 602 18.82 18.73 26.08
C ASN A 602 20.31 18.80 25.76
N VAL A 603 20.95 17.66 25.54
CA VAL A 603 22.36 17.58 25.18
C VAL A 603 22.62 16.51 24.13
N ILE A 604 23.71 16.69 23.39
CA ILE A 604 24.29 15.68 22.50
C ILE A 604 25.45 15.06 23.28
N CYS A 605 25.35 13.78 23.62
CA CYS A 605 26.43 13.06 24.31
C CYS A 605 27.37 12.35 23.34
N PHE A 606 26.91 12.04 22.12
CA PHE A 606 27.70 11.43 21.06
C PHE A 606 27.29 11.98 19.69
N ASP A 607 28.25 12.33 18.85
CA ASP A 607 28.03 12.63 17.44
C ASP A 607 29.33 12.33 16.67
N ASN A 608 29.33 11.21 15.95
CA ASN A 608 30.45 10.81 15.10
C ASN A 608 30.09 10.84 13.60
N ARG A 609 28.97 11.46 13.22
CA ARG A 609 28.51 11.58 11.83
C ARG A 609 29.63 12.17 10.97
N ILE A 610 29.83 11.61 9.77
CA ILE A 610 30.96 11.95 8.90
C ILE A 610 30.69 13.31 8.26
N PRO A 611 31.54 14.34 8.43
CA PRO A 611 31.30 15.67 7.91
C PRO A 611 31.42 15.72 6.37
N PRO A 612 30.88 16.77 5.72
CA PRO A 612 30.93 16.91 4.26
C PRO A 612 32.31 17.38 3.76
N ALA A 613 32.53 17.25 2.45
CA ALA A 613 33.71 17.79 1.76
C ALA A 613 33.89 19.28 2.07
N GLY A 614 35.12 19.73 2.34
CA GLY A 614 35.41 21.14 2.62
C GLY A 614 35.16 21.62 4.05
N PHE A 615 34.69 20.74 4.95
CA PHE A 615 34.52 21.02 6.37
C PHE A 615 35.77 21.64 7.01
N SER A 616 35.58 22.60 7.92
CA SER A 616 36.60 23.09 8.84
C SER A 616 36.03 23.15 10.26
N SER A 617 36.81 22.66 11.23
CA SER A 617 36.43 22.62 12.64
C SER A 617 36.10 24.00 13.19
N ALA A 618 36.86 25.04 12.78
CA ALA A 618 36.63 26.40 13.26
C ALA A 618 35.28 26.96 12.80
N ASP A 619 34.92 26.76 11.53
CA ASP A 619 33.68 27.28 10.95
C ASP A 619 32.46 26.52 11.45
N PHE A 620 32.56 25.19 11.59
CA PHE A 620 31.48 24.36 12.14
C PHE A 620 31.25 24.65 13.62
N GLN A 621 32.30 24.78 14.42
CA GLN A 621 32.18 25.19 15.82
C GLN A 621 31.57 26.59 15.97
N ALA A 622 31.98 27.53 15.11
CA ALA A 622 31.38 28.87 15.06
C ALA A 622 29.89 28.82 14.68
N ALA A 623 29.49 27.85 13.85
CA ALA A 623 28.11 27.61 13.46
C ALA A 623 27.34 26.69 14.43
N GLY A 624 27.92 26.35 15.59
CA GLY A 624 27.26 25.56 16.64
C GLY A 624 27.28 24.04 16.43
N VAL A 625 28.04 23.53 15.46
CA VAL A 625 28.22 22.09 15.23
C VAL A 625 29.49 21.62 15.96
N ARG A 626 29.34 20.59 16.81
CA ARG A 626 30.44 20.00 17.61
C ARG A 626 30.39 18.48 17.52
N PHE A 627 31.56 17.85 17.60
CA PHE A 627 31.69 16.40 17.66
C PHE A 627 31.82 15.97 19.12
N TRP A 628 30.82 15.26 19.60
CA TRP A 628 30.76 14.77 20.97
C TRP A 628 31.15 13.30 21.02
N ASN A 629 31.86 12.93 22.07
CA ASN A 629 32.13 11.54 22.40
C ASN A 629 31.84 11.30 23.88
N PHE A 630 31.74 10.04 24.30
CA PHE A 630 31.41 9.70 25.67
C PHE A 630 32.22 8.53 26.21
N THR A 631 32.22 8.43 27.55
CA THR A 631 32.69 7.28 28.31
C THR A 631 31.50 6.72 29.08
N ASP A 632 31.22 5.43 28.91
CA ASP A 632 30.23 4.72 29.73
C ASP A 632 30.77 4.54 31.17
N LEU A 633 29.97 4.93 32.16
CA LEU A 633 30.32 4.84 33.58
C LEU A 633 29.89 3.51 34.22
N GLY A 634 29.16 2.66 33.50
CA GLY A 634 28.74 1.32 33.93
C GLY A 634 27.52 1.28 34.85
N ASP A 635 26.87 2.43 35.08
CA ASP A 635 25.65 2.57 35.90
C ASP A 635 24.43 3.06 35.08
N GLY A 636 24.56 3.07 33.75
CA GLY A 636 23.54 3.60 32.83
C GLY A 636 23.68 5.10 32.54
N THR A 637 24.69 5.76 33.09
CA THR A 637 25.06 7.15 32.74
C THR A 637 26.32 7.20 31.89
N VAL A 638 26.43 8.26 31.09
CA VAL A 638 27.58 8.51 30.23
C VAL A 638 28.21 9.86 30.55
N GLN A 639 29.54 9.88 30.64
CA GLN A 639 30.31 11.11 30.73
C GLN A 639 30.70 11.58 29.33
N TYR A 640 30.18 12.70 28.87
CA TYR A 640 30.41 13.22 27.52
C TYR A 640 31.42 14.37 27.48
N TYR A 641 32.14 14.47 26.36
CA TYR A 641 33.18 15.46 26.11
C TYR A 641 33.30 15.80 24.63
N GLU A 642 33.78 16.99 24.30
CA GLU A 642 34.02 17.37 22.90
C GLU A 642 35.29 16.69 22.39
N ASP A 643 35.18 15.91 21.33
CA ASP A 643 36.30 15.29 20.62
C ASP A 643 36.72 16.17 19.43
N ALA A 644 37.37 17.29 19.74
CA ALA A 644 37.81 18.27 18.74
C ALA A 644 38.82 17.71 17.71
N GLY A 645 39.39 16.52 17.98
CA GLY A 645 40.33 15.83 17.10
C GLY A 645 39.69 14.76 16.22
N ARG A 646 38.38 14.51 16.35
CA ARG A 646 37.69 13.41 15.66
C ARG A 646 37.88 13.45 14.15
N TYR A 647 37.66 14.62 13.54
CA TYR A 647 37.87 14.85 12.11
C TYR A 647 38.82 16.04 11.91
N PRO A 648 40.00 15.83 11.31
CA PRO A 648 40.82 16.91 10.77
C PRO A 648 40.08 17.75 9.74
N ASP A 649 40.50 19.01 9.58
CA ASP A 649 39.96 19.90 8.54
C ASP A 649 40.02 19.23 7.15
N ARG A 650 38.91 19.34 6.41
CA ARG A 650 38.67 18.78 5.06
C ARG A 650 38.62 17.26 4.99
N GLN A 651 38.62 16.56 6.11
CA GLN A 651 38.43 15.12 6.14
C GLN A 651 36.93 14.77 6.09
N ASN A 652 36.41 14.49 4.90
CA ASN A 652 35.03 14.01 4.68
C ASN A 652 34.92 12.49 4.69
N TRP A 653 35.83 11.79 5.37
CA TRP A 653 35.84 10.35 5.48
C TRP A 653 36.23 9.92 6.89
N ASP A 654 35.82 8.71 7.28
CA ASP A 654 36.35 8.03 8.44
C ASP A 654 37.14 6.79 7.99
N GLU A 655 38.28 6.54 8.62
CA GLU A 655 39.12 5.36 8.36
C GLU A 655 39.17 4.50 9.61
N VAL A 656 38.48 3.37 9.58
CA VAL A 656 38.40 2.43 10.70
C VAL A 656 39.45 1.33 10.51
N VAL A 657 40.27 1.13 11.54
CA VAL A 657 41.29 0.07 11.55
C VAL A 657 40.83 -1.10 12.42
N TYR A 658 40.60 -2.25 11.81
CA TYR A 658 40.27 -3.49 12.50
C TYR A 658 41.52 -4.32 12.73
N THR A 659 41.73 -4.79 13.97
CA THR A 659 42.85 -5.65 14.35
C THR A 659 42.31 -6.96 14.94
N PHE A 660 42.72 -8.10 14.37
CA PHE A 660 42.17 -9.42 14.72
C PHE A 660 43.23 -10.54 14.66
N ASP A 661 42.89 -11.70 15.22
CA ASP A 661 43.78 -12.86 15.30
C ASP A 661 43.51 -13.86 14.16
N ALA A 662 44.59 -14.27 13.49
CA ALA A 662 44.60 -15.37 12.53
C ALA A 662 46.05 -15.88 12.38
N PRO A 663 46.29 -17.10 11.83
CA PRO A 663 47.64 -17.58 11.55
C PRO A 663 48.44 -16.57 10.72
N ALA A 664 49.72 -16.38 11.04
CA ALA A 664 50.56 -15.36 10.41
C ALA A 664 50.81 -15.58 8.91
N ASP A 665 50.66 -16.83 8.45
CA ASP A 665 50.80 -17.27 7.06
C ASP A 665 49.45 -17.43 6.33
N ALA A 666 48.33 -17.06 6.98
CA ALA A 666 47.01 -17.12 6.37
C ALA A 666 46.92 -16.24 5.12
N GLN A 667 46.21 -16.72 4.10
CA GLN A 667 45.79 -15.90 2.96
C GLN A 667 44.35 -15.48 3.22
N LEU A 668 44.17 -14.17 3.38
CA LEU A 668 42.90 -13.59 3.81
C LEU A 668 42.38 -12.60 2.79
N VAL A 669 41.06 -12.61 2.62
CA VAL A 669 40.29 -11.60 1.91
C VAL A 669 39.32 -10.96 2.88
N ALA A 670 39.06 -9.68 2.71
CA ALA A 670 38.06 -8.92 3.44
C ALA A 670 36.97 -8.36 2.52
N ARG A 671 35.75 -8.32 3.05
CA ARG A 671 34.57 -7.66 2.52
C ARG A 671 34.06 -6.68 3.56
N ALA A 672 33.87 -5.43 3.16
CA ALA A 672 33.25 -4.41 4.00
C ALA A 672 31.98 -3.89 3.34
N GLU A 673 30.96 -3.62 4.13
CA GLU A 673 29.72 -3.01 3.67
C GLU A 673 29.31 -1.87 4.61
N ALA A 674 28.65 -0.87 4.06
CA ALA A 674 28.04 0.22 4.80
C ALA A 674 26.52 0.10 4.68
N HIS A 675 25.84 0.10 5.82
CA HIS A 675 24.41 -0.16 5.90
C HIS A 675 23.67 1.01 6.54
N TRP A 676 22.65 1.50 5.84
CA TRP A 676 21.77 2.56 6.30
C TRP A 676 20.50 2.00 6.93
N GLN A 677 20.17 2.46 8.13
CA GLN A 677 18.92 2.12 8.80
C GLN A 677 18.16 3.38 9.21
N THR A 678 16.92 3.52 8.70
CA THR A 678 16.10 4.70 8.97
C THR A 678 15.54 4.71 10.39
N HIS A 679 14.96 3.58 10.81
CA HIS A 679 14.28 3.42 12.10
C HIS A 679 14.74 2.10 12.73
N THR A 680 15.55 2.19 13.78
CA THR A 680 15.96 1.01 14.54
C THR A 680 14.81 0.43 15.36
N ARG A 681 14.90 -0.84 15.73
CA ARG A 681 13.92 -1.50 16.59
C ARG A 681 13.75 -0.75 17.91
N GLU A 682 14.86 -0.34 18.54
CA GLU A 682 14.85 0.33 19.85
C GLU A 682 14.06 1.63 19.82
N PHE A 683 14.13 2.37 18.71
CA PHE A 683 13.35 3.59 18.52
C PHE A 683 11.86 3.30 18.32
N MET A 684 11.52 2.31 17.49
CA MET A 684 10.12 1.95 17.29
C MET A 684 9.47 1.37 18.55
N GLU A 685 10.22 0.61 19.36
CA GLU A 685 9.78 0.13 20.67
C GLU A 685 9.61 1.29 21.66
N PHE A 686 10.55 2.25 21.67
CA PHE A 686 10.41 3.46 22.47
C PHE A 686 9.12 4.22 22.12
N LEU A 687 8.83 4.44 20.83
CA LEU A 687 7.61 5.11 20.39
C LEU A 687 6.35 4.35 20.81
N ARG A 688 6.32 3.04 20.60
CA ARG A 688 5.22 2.15 21.02
C ARG A 688 4.96 2.24 22.53
N ASP A 689 6.02 2.21 23.33
CA ASP A 689 5.93 2.09 24.79
C ASP A 689 5.69 3.43 25.49
N ASN A 690 6.10 4.54 24.87
CA ASN A 690 5.97 5.89 25.46
C ASN A 690 4.76 6.66 24.93
N ASP A 691 4.14 6.23 23.83
CA ASP A 691 2.82 6.72 23.46
C ASP A 691 1.74 6.13 24.38
N THR A 692 1.44 6.87 25.43
CA THR A 692 0.38 6.52 26.37
C THR A 692 -0.96 7.15 26.00
N SER A 693 -1.10 7.75 24.82
CA SER A 693 -2.37 8.32 24.39
C SER A 693 -3.42 7.24 24.21
N THR A 694 -4.67 7.57 24.50
CA THR A 694 -5.83 6.73 24.21
C THR A 694 -6.48 7.11 22.88
N LEU A 695 -5.74 7.85 22.05
CA LEU A 695 -6.25 8.41 20.81
C LEU A 695 -6.20 7.37 19.72
N ARG A 696 -7.38 7.02 19.22
CA ARG A 696 -7.52 6.08 18.12
C ARG A 696 -7.17 6.81 16.82
N PRO A 697 -6.13 6.39 16.06
CA PRO A 697 -5.72 7.09 14.86
C PRO A 697 -6.76 6.91 13.74
N GLU A 698 -7.16 8.02 13.17
CA GLU A 698 -8.09 8.08 12.06
C GLU A 698 -7.32 8.44 10.78
N GLY A 699 -7.58 7.67 9.72
CA GLY A 699 -7.20 8.02 8.37
C GLY A 699 -8.20 9.00 7.75
N PRO A 700 -7.90 9.55 6.57
CA PRO A 700 -8.85 10.37 5.85
C PRO A 700 -10.17 9.60 5.62
N PRO A 701 -11.33 10.30 5.58
CA PRO A 701 -12.60 9.66 5.27
C PRO A 701 -12.58 9.14 3.83
N SER A 702 -12.93 7.86 3.64
CA SER A 702 -13.02 7.28 2.30
C SER A 702 -14.06 8.00 1.45
N VAL A 703 -13.62 8.51 0.29
CA VAL A 703 -14.49 9.19 -0.69
C VAL A 703 -15.59 8.29 -1.25
N PHE A 704 -15.46 6.97 -1.10
CA PHE A 704 -16.44 5.97 -1.54
C PHE A 704 -17.46 5.57 -0.47
N ALA A 705 -17.34 6.07 0.76
CA ALA A 705 -18.31 5.77 1.80
C ALA A 705 -19.68 6.32 1.40
N ALA A 706 -20.71 5.47 1.38
CA ALA A 706 -22.07 5.80 0.93
C ALA A 706 -22.71 6.98 1.70
N ASN A 707 -22.13 7.37 2.83
CA ASN A 707 -22.53 8.50 3.66
C ASN A 707 -21.39 9.51 3.80
N TYR A 708 -20.82 9.99 2.69
CA TYR A 708 -19.91 11.12 2.76
C TYR A 708 -20.69 12.36 3.27
N PRO A 709 -20.31 12.97 4.43
CA PRO A 709 -19.07 12.79 5.19
C PRO A 709 -19.34 12.32 6.64
N LEU A 710 -19.41 11.02 6.95
CA LEU A 710 -19.75 10.59 8.33
C LEU A 710 -19.03 9.38 8.94
N THR A 711 -18.06 8.74 8.29
CA THR A 711 -17.24 7.71 9.00
C THR A 711 -15.78 7.74 8.56
N PRO A 712 -14.86 8.23 9.41
CA PRO A 712 -13.42 8.05 9.25
C PRO A 712 -13.06 6.55 9.18
N ASN A 713 -12.04 6.21 8.39
CA ASN A 713 -11.45 4.88 8.40
C ASN A 713 -10.37 4.84 9.48
N TYR A 714 -10.40 3.85 10.37
CA TYR A 714 -9.39 3.72 11.41
C TYR A 714 -8.17 3.01 10.86
N LEU A 715 -6.99 3.63 11.00
CA LEU A 715 -5.74 3.07 10.47
C LEU A 715 -5.41 1.72 11.11
N SER A 716 -5.81 1.49 12.36
CA SER A 716 -5.69 0.21 13.05
C SER A 716 -6.48 -0.90 12.39
N ASP A 717 -7.65 -0.59 11.86
CA ASP A 717 -8.47 -1.55 11.15
C ASP A 717 -7.86 -1.84 9.76
N VAL A 718 -7.30 -0.82 9.09
CA VAL A 718 -6.65 -0.95 7.77
C VAL A 718 -5.51 -1.95 7.79
N ILE A 719 -4.63 -1.88 8.80
CA ILE A 719 -3.48 -2.80 8.91
C ILE A 719 -3.79 -4.05 9.75
N GLY A 720 -5.03 -4.21 10.23
CA GLY A 720 -5.42 -5.33 11.08
C GLY A 720 -4.60 -5.40 12.38
N LEU A 721 -4.37 -4.27 13.05
CA LEU A 721 -3.44 -4.10 14.18
C LEU A 721 -3.60 -5.18 15.26
N ALA A 722 -4.85 -5.51 15.63
CA ALA A 722 -5.17 -6.49 16.66
C ALA A 722 -4.82 -7.95 16.29
N ALA A 723 -4.59 -8.24 15.00
CA ALA A 723 -4.25 -9.57 14.51
C ALA A 723 -2.74 -9.76 14.28
N LEU A 724 -1.92 -8.71 14.51
CA LEU A 724 -0.48 -8.78 14.29
C LEU A 724 0.19 -9.71 15.32
N THR A 725 1.17 -10.49 14.85
CA THR A 725 1.95 -11.40 15.68
C THR A 725 3.43 -11.07 15.62
N ASP A 726 4.18 -11.46 16.66
CA ASP A 726 5.64 -11.52 16.59
C ASP A 726 6.09 -12.63 15.62
N ASP A 727 7.41 -12.74 15.42
CA ASP A 727 8.00 -13.77 14.55
C ASP A 727 7.80 -15.21 15.05
N GLY A 728 7.44 -15.37 16.32
CA GLY A 728 7.07 -16.65 16.93
C GLY A 728 5.58 -16.99 16.75
N GLY A 729 4.78 -16.11 16.13
CA GLY A 729 3.34 -16.27 15.96
C GLY A 729 2.53 -15.91 17.20
N ASN A 730 3.12 -15.26 18.21
CA ASN A 730 2.39 -14.80 19.38
C ASN A 730 1.72 -13.45 19.09
N PRO A 731 0.46 -13.23 19.49
CA PRO A 731 -0.21 -11.94 19.32
C PRO A 731 0.56 -10.79 19.97
N LEU A 732 0.77 -9.70 19.24
CA LEU A 732 1.35 -8.47 19.76
C LEU A 732 0.25 -7.66 20.47
N ASN A 733 0.44 -7.36 21.75
CA ASN A 733 -0.46 -6.49 22.50
C ASN A 733 -0.14 -5.02 22.24
N LEU A 734 -0.45 -4.54 21.03
CA LEU A 734 -0.25 -3.14 20.62
C LEU A 734 -1.45 -2.30 21.02
N ASN A 735 -1.19 -1.09 21.53
CA ASN A 735 -2.24 -0.11 21.78
C ASN A 735 -2.82 0.40 20.46
N ASP A 736 -4.13 0.62 20.40
CA ASP A 736 -4.78 1.26 19.25
C ASP A 736 -4.58 2.80 19.32
N ASN A 737 -3.32 3.20 19.16
CA ASN A 737 -2.83 4.58 19.15
C ASN A 737 -1.71 4.76 18.12
N TRP A 738 -1.21 5.98 17.92
CA TRP A 738 -0.20 6.25 16.89
C TRP A 738 1.08 5.43 17.11
N GLY A 739 1.54 5.25 18.34
CA GLY A 739 2.70 4.41 18.66
C GLY A 739 2.51 2.95 18.28
N GLY A 740 1.34 2.36 18.56
CA GLY A 740 1.00 1.01 18.11
C GLY A 740 0.90 0.90 16.58
N ILE A 741 0.29 1.88 15.92
CA ILE A 741 0.22 1.95 14.45
C ILE A 741 1.60 2.08 13.81
N ALA A 742 2.45 2.97 14.33
CA ALA A 742 3.81 3.17 13.82
C ALA A 742 4.61 1.87 13.92
N TYR A 743 4.52 1.17 15.06
CA TYR A 743 5.17 -0.13 15.25
C TYR A 743 4.60 -1.21 14.32
N GLY A 744 3.26 -1.31 14.21
CA GLY A 744 2.61 -2.27 13.33
C GLY A 744 2.95 -2.06 11.85
N ALA A 745 2.96 -0.81 11.40
CA ALA A 745 3.33 -0.46 10.03
C ALA A 745 4.81 -0.75 9.75
N TRP A 746 5.71 -0.43 10.69
CA TRP A 746 7.13 -0.78 10.61
C TRP A 746 7.34 -2.30 10.53
N LEU A 747 6.60 -3.08 11.34
CA LEU A 747 6.63 -4.53 11.33
C LEU A 747 6.24 -5.11 9.95
N LEU A 748 5.13 -4.63 9.39
CA LEU A 748 4.59 -5.08 8.10
C LEU A 748 5.44 -4.67 6.89
N THR A 749 6.30 -3.64 7.04
CA THR A 749 7.13 -3.09 5.97
C THR A 749 8.59 -3.50 6.04
N GLY A 750 8.88 -4.61 6.73
CA GLY A 750 10.21 -5.21 6.79
C GLY A 750 11.09 -4.67 7.90
N LYS A 751 10.50 -4.18 9.00
CA LYS A 751 11.17 -3.81 10.26
C LYS A 751 12.35 -2.85 10.10
N GLY A 752 12.25 -1.93 9.15
CA GLY A 752 13.33 -0.98 8.86
C GLY A 752 14.65 -1.69 8.53
N SER A 753 14.58 -2.83 7.82
CA SER A 753 15.76 -3.61 7.43
C SER A 753 16.81 -2.72 6.76
N PRO A 754 18.10 -2.79 7.19
CA PRO A 754 19.15 -1.94 6.67
C PRO A 754 19.33 -2.06 5.17
N PHE A 755 19.56 -0.93 4.52
CA PHE A 755 19.88 -0.85 3.10
C PHE A 755 21.39 -0.72 2.91
N MET A 756 21.99 -1.62 2.14
CA MET A 756 23.41 -1.55 1.79
C MET A 756 23.66 -0.37 0.84
N VAL A 757 24.33 0.67 1.35
CA VAL A 757 24.60 1.90 0.58
C VAL A 757 25.89 1.81 -0.22
N ALA A 758 26.88 1.08 0.30
CA ALA A 758 28.17 0.89 -0.35
C ALA A 758 28.81 -0.43 0.12
N ALA A 759 29.63 -1.03 -0.74
CA ALA A 759 30.41 -2.21 -0.42
C ALA A 759 31.77 -2.14 -1.12
N ASP A 760 32.81 -2.71 -0.50
CA ASP A 760 34.07 -3.02 -1.16
C ASP A 760 34.60 -4.38 -0.71
N ASP A 761 35.26 -5.09 -1.61
CA ASP A 761 35.71 -6.46 -1.38
C ASP A 761 37.03 -6.74 -2.09
N THR A 762 37.98 -7.29 -1.33
CA THR A 762 39.33 -7.61 -1.80
C THR A 762 39.41 -8.93 -2.57
N SER A 763 38.39 -9.78 -2.48
CA SER A 763 38.30 -11.04 -3.20
C SER A 763 37.97 -10.84 -4.69
N TYR A 764 37.31 -9.73 -5.05
CA TYR A 764 36.95 -9.43 -6.43
C TYR A 764 38.13 -8.82 -7.20
N ALA A 765 38.57 -9.56 -8.21
CA ALA A 765 39.62 -9.10 -9.12
C ALA A 765 39.11 -8.12 -10.20
N THR A 766 37.81 -8.18 -10.57
CA THR A 766 37.22 -7.37 -11.65
C THR A 766 35.74 -7.05 -11.38
N VAL A 767 35.28 -5.92 -11.93
CA VAL A 767 33.85 -5.56 -11.99
C VAL A 767 33.05 -6.52 -12.89
N PRO A 768 31.71 -6.64 -12.72
CA PRO A 768 30.88 -7.53 -13.52
C PRO A 768 30.83 -7.15 -15.00
N ALA A 769 30.52 -8.13 -15.86
CA ALA A 769 30.31 -7.88 -17.29
C ALA A 769 28.98 -7.16 -17.57
N ALA A 770 28.85 -6.52 -18.74
CA ALA A 770 27.60 -5.88 -19.14
C ALA A 770 26.46 -6.90 -19.30
N PRO A 771 25.28 -6.69 -18.67
CA PRO A 771 24.12 -7.55 -18.86
C PRO A 771 23.53 -7.42 -20.27
N ARG A 772 22.86 -8.47 -20.75
CA ARG A 772 22.05 -8.40 -21.97
C ARG A 772 20.64 -8.01 -21.59
N VAL A 773 20.17 -6.87 -22.09
CA VAL A 773 18.89 -6.27 -21.72
C VAL A 773 17.90 -6.38 -22.88
N LYS A 774 16.63 -6.53 -22.55
CA LYS A 774 15.47 -6.33 -23.42
C LYS A 774 14.41 -5.51 -22.69
N ALA A 775 13.58 -4.81 -23.46
CA ALA A 775 12.43 -4.08 -22.92
C ALA A 775 11.21 -4.39 -23.80
N ASP A 776 10.13 -4.81 -23.16
CA ASP A 776 8.87 -5.21 -23.80
C ASP A 776 7.75 -4.29 -23.28
N ALA A 777 6.88 -3.81 -24.16
CA ALA A 777 5.67 -3.11 -23.75
C ALA A 777 4.71 -4.10 -23.09
N VAL A 778 4.10 -3.71 -21.97
CA VAL A 778 3.16 -4.57 -21.23
C VAL A 778 1.73 -4.09 -21.43
N ASP A 779 1.50 -2.79 -21.25
CA ASP A 779 0.26 -2.08 -21.53
C ASP A 779 0.60 -0.63 -21.97
N PRO A 780 -0.38 0.25 -22.25
CA PRO A 780 -0.12 1.63 -22.66
C PRO A 780 0.68 2.48 -21.66
N PHE A 781 0.73 2.08 -20.39
CA PHE A 781 1.33 2.83 -19.29
C PHE A 781 2.50 2.09 -18.63
N SER A 782 2.89 0.92 -19.11
CA SER A 782 3.95 0.14 -18.48
C SER A 782 4.87 -0.58 -19.47
N THR A 783 6.12 -0.73 -19.07
CA THR A 783 7.13 -1.50 -19.81
C THR A 783 7.84 -2.45 -18.88
N LYS A 784 8.12 -3.67 -19.35
CA LYS A 784 8.91 -4.66 -18.63
C LYS A 784 10.32 -4.70 -19.19
N ILE A 785 11.29 -4.34 -18.37
CA ILE A 785 12.71 -4.46 -18.66
C ILE A 785 13.17 -5.80 -18.08
N SER A 786 13.94 -6.58 -18.83
CA SER A 786 14.50 -7.85 -18.35
C SER A 786 15.92 -8.01 -18.84
N TRP A 787 16.76 -8.64 -18.02
CA TRP A 787 18.15 -8.88 -18.36
C TRP A 787 18.63 -10.27 -17.94
N THR A 788 19.74 -10.69 -18.54
CA THR A 788 20.43 -11.91 -18.12
C THR A 788 21.14 -11.69 -16.80
N SER A 789 21.07 -12.65 -15.89
CA SER A 789 21.92 -12.66 -14.69
C SER A 789 23.41 -12.63 -15.10
N VAL A 790 24.19 -11.84 -14.37
CA VAL A 790 25.63 -11.68 -14.60
C VAL A 790 26.39 -12.36 -13.47
N PRO A 791 27.25 -13.34 -13.74
CA PRO A 791 28.07 -13.97 -12.72
C PRO A 791 28.93 -12.95 -11.95
N GLY A 792 28.91 -13.03 -10.62
CA GLY A 792 29.66 -12.13 -9.74
C GLY A 792 29.04 -10.73 -9.60
N ALA A 793 27.83 -10.50 -10.10
CA ALA A 793 27.05 -9.30 -9.80
C ALA A 793 26.30 -9.47 -8.47
N GLU A 794 26.31 -8.41 -7.68
CA GLU A 794 25.62 -8.30 -6.38
C GLU A 794 24.36 -7.44 -6.48
N GLY A 795 24.24 -6.67 -7.56
CA GLY A 795 23.04 -5.93 -7.90
C GLY A 795 23.12 -5.30 -9.28
N TYR A 796 22.07 -4.54 -9.60
CA TYR A 796 21.92 -3.86 -10.88
C TYR A 796 21.45 -2.42 -10.71
N LEU A 797 22.05 -1.48 -11.45
CA LEU A 797 21.57 -0.12 -11.63
C LEU A 797 20.77 -0.06 -12.93
N LEU A 798 19.47 0.23 -12.83
CA LEU A 798 18.59 0.46 -13.98
C LEU A 798 18.52 1.95 -14.27
N TRP A 799 18.74 2.32 -15.54
CA TRP A 799 18.67 3.69 -16.02
C TRP A 799 17.58 3.84 -17.07
N ILE A 800 16.92 4.99 -17.07
CA ILE A 800 15.89 5.38 -18.04
C ILE A 800 16.27 6.66 -18.76
N ARG A 801 15.83 6.77 -20.00
CA ARG A 801 15.82 8.01 -20.78
C ARG A 801 14.45 8.20 -21.41
N TYR A 802 13.86 9.38 -21.17
CA TYR A 802 12.51 9.74 -21.62
C TYR A 802 12.56 10.27 -23.07
N GLY A 803 11.93 9.56 -24.01
CA GLY A 803 11.82 9.97 -25.41
C GLY A 803 12.90 9.43 -26.35
N MET A 804 12.61 9.46 -27.66
CA MET A 804 13.54 9.14 -28.75
C MET A 804 13.50 10.26 -29.80
N ASP A 805 14.58 11.03 -29.95
CA ASP A 805 14.81 11.78 -31.20
C ASP A 805 15.90 11.07 -32.03
N THR A 806 15.44 10.21 -32.95
CA THR A 806 16.33 9.54 -33.92
C THR A 806 16.94 10.48 -34.96
N ARG A 807 16.53 11.75 -35.00
CA ARG A 807 16.99 12.75 -35.98
C ARG A 807 18.16 13.59 -35.45
N LEU A 808 18.42 13.56 -34.14
CA LEU A 808 19.34 14.49 -33.47
C LEU A 808 20.51 13.81 -32.72
N GLU A 809 20.84 12.54 -32.98
CA GLU A 809 22.04 11.90 -32.39
C GLU A 809 23.35 12.71 -32.64
N THR A 810 23.35 13.62 -33.61
CA THR A 810 24.47 14.52 -33.92
C THR A 810 24.53 15.80 -33.07
N ASP A 811 23.54 16.11 -32.23
CA ASP A 811 23.55 17.26 -31.31
C ASP A 811 23.29 16.83 -29.85
N PRO A 812 24.34 16.50 -29.07
CA PRO A 812 24.21 16.07 -27.68
C PRO A 812 23.52 17.10 -26.77
N ALA A 813 23.48 18.38 -27.16
CA ALA A 813 22.91 19.45 -26.35
C ALA A 813 21.36 19.45 -26.34
N SER A 814 20.69 18.81 -27.30
CA SER A 814 19.23 18.74 -27.38
C SER A 814 18.64 17.46 -26.78
N THR A 815 19.45 16.43 -26.56
CA THR A 815 18.94 15.10 -26.19
C THR A 815 18.56 14.96 -24.72
N ALA A 816 17.51 14.17 -24.42
CA ALA A 816 17.06 13.89 -23.05
C ALA A 816 18.17 13.31 -22.16
N SER A 817 18.17 13.63 -20.86
CA SER A 817 19.13 13.12 -19.88
C SER A 817 18.83 11.66 -19.49
N TRP A 818 19.87 10.89 -19.18
CA TRP A 818 19.72 9.61 -18.47
C TRP A 818 19.45 9.86 -16.99
N ASP A 819 18.46 9.17 -16.44
CA ASP A 819 18.14 9.18 -15.01
C ASP A 819 18.30 7.76 -14.44
N LYS A 820 18.84 7.65 -13.22
CA LYS A 820 18.89 6.38 -12.50
C LYS A 820 17.48 6.10 -12.00
N LEU A 821 16.89 4.98 -12.42
CA LEU A 821 15.50 4.61 -12.15
C LEU A 821 15.36 3.74 -10.90
N ALA A 822 16.28 2.79 -10.72
CA ALA A 822 16.26 1.87 -9.59
C ALA A 822 17.64 1.27 -9.29
N VAL A 823 17.84 0.92 -8.02
CA VAL A 823 18.90 0.04 -7.53
C VAL A 823 18.24 -1.29 -7.16
N LEU A 824 18.73 -2.40 -7.70
CA LEU A 824 18.09 -3.72 -7.58
C LEU A 824 19.10 -4.76 -7.07
N ASP A 825 18.62 -5.75 -6.33
CA ASP A 825 19.43 -6.86 -5.83
C ASP A 825 19.91 -7.82 -6.95
N ALA A 826 20.85 -8.72 -6.63
CA ALA A 826 21.40 -9.70 -7.56
C ALA A 826 20.38 -10.70 -8.12
N ALA A 827 19.33 -11.02 -7.35
CA ALA A 827 18.32 -12.00 -7.73
C ALA A 827 17.32 -11.43 -8.76
N THR A 828 17.16 -10.11 -8.75
CA THR A 828 16.26 -9.38 -9.63
C THR A 828 16.85 -9.31 -11.05
N THR A 829 16.12 -9.92 -12.00
CA THR A 829 16.48 -9.95 -13.43
C THR A 829 15.41 -9.33 -14.33
N SER A 830 14.38 -8.74 -13.74
CA SER A 830 13.38 -7.97 -14.47
C SER A 830 12.78 -6.89 -13.58
N PHE A 831 12.37 -5.78 -14.20
CA PHE A 831 11.71 -4.65 -13.55
C PHE A 831 10.55 -4.19 -14.42
N VAL A 832 9.39 -3.95 -13.81
CA VAL A 832 8.24 -3.34 -14.49
C VAL A 832 8.24 -1.85 -14.15
N ASN A 833 8.26 -1.04 -15.21
CA ASN A 833 8.27 0.40 -15.12
C ASN A 833 6.89 0.94 -15.48
N ASP A 834 6.15 1.40 -14.47
CA ASP A 834 4.73 1.77 -14.56
C ASP A 834 4.48 3.28 -14.55
N GLY A 835 3.25 3.68 -14.88
CA GLY A 835 2.83 5.08 -14.88
C GLY A 835 3.45 5.89 -16.02
N LEU A 836 3.80 5.25 -17.13
CA LEU A 836 4.38 5.84 -18.33
C LEU A 836 3.30 6.46 -19.22
N ASN A 837 3.72 7.36 -20.12
CA ASN A 837 2.84 7.84 -21.19
C ASN A 837 2.61 6.80 -22.27
N VAL A 838 1.39 6.80 -22.79
CA VAL A 838 0.92 6.08 -23.98
C VAL A 838 1.62 6.56 -25.25
N GLY A 839 1.95 5.64 -26.16
CA GLY A 839 2.53 5.96 -27.47
C GLY A 839 3.97 6.46 -27.46
N LYS A 840 4.65 6.41 -26.31
CA LYS A 840 5.95 7.03 -26.10
C LYS A 840 7.07 6.02 -26.10
N THR A 841 8.18 6.44 -26.68
CA THR A 841 9.40 5.64 -26.71
C THR A 841 10.31 5.97 -25.53
N TYR A 842 10.69 4.96 -24.76
CA TYR A 842 11.63 5.04 -23.65
C TYR A 842 12.88 4.25 -23.99
N GLN A 843 14.04 4.71 -23.51
CA GLN A 843 15.27 3.92 -23.56
C GLN A 843 15.69 3.45 -22.17
N TYR A 844 16.20 2.23 -22.11
CA TYR A 844 16.69 1.62 -20.88
C TYR A 844 18.10 1.07 -21.06
N LYS A 845 18.92 1.18 -20.02
CA LYS A 845 20.19 0.46 -19.90
C LYS A 845 20.36 -0.05 -18.48
N VAL A 846 21.11 -1.13 -18.32
CA VAL A 846 21.38 -1.77 -17.03
C VAL A 846 22.88 -1.89 -16.84
N VAL A 847 23.35 -1.58 -15.63
CA VAL A 847 24.73 -1.76 -15.19
C VAL A 847 24.73 -2.79 -14.06
N ALA A 848 25.51 -3.86 -14.18
CA ALA A 848 25.72 -4.80 -13.07
C ALA A 848 26.87 -4.29 -12.19
N PHE A 849 26.74 -4.37 -10.87
CA PHE A 849 27.79 -3.94 -9.92
C PHE A 849 28.09 -5.05 -8.90
N ASN A 850 29.27 -4.97 -8.28
CA ASN A 850 29.67 -5.75 -7.11
C ASN A 850 30.57 -4.89 -6.22
N GLY A 851 31.10 -5.46 -5.13
CA GLY A 851 32.06 -4.77 -4.26
C GLY A 851 33.28 -4.18 -4.98
N LYS A 852 33.64 -4.60 -6.21
CA LYS A 852 34.72 -3.94 -6.96
C LYS A 852 34.31 -2.62 -7.62
N GLY A 853 33.02 -2.39 -7.78
CA GLY A 853 32.42 -1.23 -8.44
C GLY A 853 31.52 -1.59 -9.61
N ASP A 854 31.14 -0.56 -10.36
CA ASP A 854 30.23 -0.65 -11.49
C ASP A 854 30.89 -1.33 -12.71
N GLY A 855 30.16 -2.29 -13.29
CA GLY A 855 30.51 -2.93 -14.56
C GLY A 855 30.29 -2.03 -15.78
N ALA A 856 30.49 -2.59 -16.96
CA ALA A 856 30.19 -1.88 -18.21
C ALA A 856 28.66 -1.74 -18.43
N GLU A 857 28.24 -0.61 -19.02
CA GLU A 857 26.84 -0.39 -19.39
C GLU A 857 26.38 -1.38 -20.45
N SER A 858 25.13 -1.87 -20.34
CA SER A 858 24.48 -2.60 -21.42
C SER A 858 24.31 -1.72 -22.66
N LEU A 859 24.08 -2.35 -23.82
CA LEU A 859 23.48 -1.61 -24.94
C LEU A 859 22.13 -1.04 -24.51
N ALA A 860 21.85 0.20 -24.89
CA ALA A 860 20.55 0.81 -24.66
C ALA A 860 19.50 0.11 -25.53
N VAL A 861 18.36 -0.25 -24.95
CA VAL A 861 17.20 -0.78 -25.65
C VAL A 861 16.09 0.25 -25.65
N ALA A 862 15.34 0.35 -26.75
CA ALA A 862 14.20 1.25 -26.87
C ALA A 862 12.91 0.42 -26.92
N VAL A 863 11.86 0.92 -26.26
CA VAL A 863 10.52 0.33 -26.30
C VAL A 863 9.51 1.46 -26.41
N THR A 864 8.49 1.27 -27.25
CA THR A 864 7.38 2.21 -27.42
C THR A 864 6.15 1.63 -26.73
N THR A 865 5.54 2.38 -25.81
CA THR A 865 4.28 1.99 -25.19
C THR A 865 3.17 1.99 -26.26
N PRO A 866 2.22 1.04 -26.23
CA PRO A 866 1.17 0.94 -27.25
C PRO A 866 0.14 2.07 -27.09
N ASP A 867 -0.43 2.55 -28.20
CA ASP A 867 -1.45 3.60 -28.21
C ASP A 867 -2.88 3.11 -27.91
N ASP A 868 -3.18 1.87 -28.31
CA ASP A 868 -4.55 1.34 -28.37
C ASP A 868 -4.60 -0.09 -27.83
N PHE A 869 -4.00 -0.33 -26.67
CA PHE A 869 -4.04 -1.62 -25.99
C PHE A 869 -5.02 -1.54 -24.80
N PRO A 870 -5.89 -2.54 -24.59
CA PRO A 870 -6.86 -2.56 -23.49
C PRO A 870 -6.19 -2.54 -22.11
N LEU A 871 -6.87 -1.99 -21.10
CA LEU A 871 -6.44 -2.11 -19.70
C LEU A 871 -6.79 -3.49 -19.12
N PRO A 872 -6.06 -4.00 -18.12
CA PRO A 872 -6.46 -5.21 -17.41
C PRO A 872 -7.79 -4.99 -16.66
N PRO A 873 -8.69 -5.99 -16.60
CA PRO A 873 -9.91 -5.89 -15.79
C PRO A 873 -9.62 -5.82 -14.28
N MET A 874 -10.49 -5.20 -13.50
CA MET A 874 -10.34 -5.11 -12.04
C MET A 874 -11.34 -5.94 -11.26
N ASN A 875 -10.98 -6.25 -10.01
CA ASN A 875 -11.90 -6.77 -8.99
C ASN A 875 -12.68 -8.00 -9.48
N LEU A 876 -11.99 -8.95 -10.11
CA LEU A 876 -12.59 -10.23 -10.45
C LEU A 876 -13.06 -10.88 -9.15
N ASN A 877 -14.33 -11.28 -9.08
CA ASN A 877 -14.97 -11.80 -7.89
C ASN A 877 -15.94 -12.93 -8.25
N VAL A 878 -16.15 -13.84 -7.31
CA VAL A 878 -17.16 -14.90 -7.42
C VAL A 878 -18.46 -14.38 -6.82
N LEU A 879 -19.50 -14.24 -7.65
CA LEU A 879 -20.83 -13.80 -7.22
C LEU A 879 -21.68 -14.94 -6.67
N GLY A 880 -21.49 -16.15 -7.19
CA GLY A 880 -22.30 -17.30 -6.78
C GLY A 880 -21.84 -18.59 -7.43
N VAL A 881 -22.17 -19.69 -6.76
CA VAL A 881 -21.85 -21.05 -7.19
C VAL A 881 -23.09 -21.93 -7.10
N THR A 882 -23.23 -22.85 -8.05
CA THR A 882 -24.16 -23.99 -7.97
C THR A 882 -23.37 -25.29 -8.03
N GLU A 883 -24.04 -26.43 -8.16
CA GLU A 883 -23.39 -27.73 -8.42
C GLU A 883 -22.69 -27.77 -9.79
N THR A 884 -23.10 -26.95 -10.75
CA THR A 884 -22.62 -27.02 -12.16
C THR A 884 -22.30 -25.67 -12.79
N THR A 885 -22.40 -24.57 -12.04
CA THR A 885 -22.12 -23.23 -12.56
C THR A 885 -21.33 -22.39 -11.56
N VAL A 886 -20.45 -21.53 -12.06
CA VAL A 886 -19.78 -20.47 -11.29
C VAL A 886 -20.07 -19.14 -11.97
N THR A 887 -20.63 -18.19 -11.24
CA THR A 887 -20.87 -16.83 -11.74
C THR A 887 -19.78 -15.91 -11.23
N LEU A 888 -19.08 -15.27 -12.17
CA LEU A 888 -18.01 -14.32 -11.96
C LEU A 888 -18.50 -12.91 -12.28
N SER A 889 -17.90 -11.93 -11.62
CA SER A 889 -18.02 -10.51 -11.96
C SER A 889 -16.68 -9.83 -11.94
N TRP A 890 -16.48 -8.86 -12.82
CA TRP A 890 -15.34 -7.94 -12.76
C TRP A 890 -15.76 -6.56 -13.21
N PHE A 891 -14.86 -5.58 -13.05
CA PHE A 891 -15.03 -4.24 -13.56
C PHE A 891 -14.20 -4.05 -14.83
N ASP A 892 -14.87 -3.72 -15.93
CA ASP A 892 -14.29 -3.26 -17.18
C ASP A 892 -13.77 -1.84 -17.01
N GLN A 893 -12.49 -1.65 -17.25
CA GLN A 893 -11.82 -0.37 -17.03
C GLN A 893 -11.59 0.45 -18.28
N ALA A 894 -11.63 -0.16 -19.46
CA ALA A 894 -11.36 0.59 -20.67
C ALA A 894 -12.58 0.61 -21.60
N ASP A 895 -12.45 1.43 -22.63
CA ASP A 895 -13.49 1.68 -23.63
C ASP A 895 -13.04 1.34 -25.06
N ASN A 896 -11.82 0.83 -25.21
CA ASN A 896 -11.24 0.42 -26.48
C ASN A 896 -11.21 -1.11 -26.68
N GLU A 897 -11.81 -1.85 -25.76
CA GLU A 897 -12.00 -3.29 -25.82
C GLU A 897 -13.03 -3.68 -26.85
N THR A 898 -12.74 -4.77 -27.55
CA THR A 898 -13.75 -5.52 -28.29
C THR A 898 -14.35 -6.66 -27.46
N GLY A 899 -13.70 -7.07 -26.37
CA GLY A 899 -14.20 -8.11 -25.47
C GLY A 899 -13.22 -8.56 -24.38
N PHE A 900 -13.52 -9.71 -23.76
CA PHE A 900 -12.75 -10.33 -22.69
C PHE A 900 -12.40 -11.79 -22.98
N VAL A 901 -11.24 -12.22 -22.51
CA VAL A 901 -10.74 -13.59 -22.48
C VAL A 901 -10.85 -14.11 -21.05
N ILE A 902 -11.54 -15.25 -20.86
CA ILE A 902 -11.70 -15.90 -19.56
C ILE A 902 -10.99 -17.24 -19.59
N GLU A 903 -10.12 -17.47 -18.62
CA GLU A 903 -9.44 -18.76 -18.45
C GLU A 903 -9.75 -19.40 -17.10
N ARG A 904 -9.71 -20.73 -17.08
CA ARG A 904 -9.95 -21.57 -15.89
C ARG A 904 -8.82 -22.58 -15.69
N GLN A 905 -8.57 -22.93 -14.43
CA GLN A 905 -7.69 -24.02 -14.00
C GLN A 905 -8.41 -24.87 -12.93
N ASP A 906 -8.35 -26.20 -13.02
CA ASP A 906 -9.06 -27.13 -12.12
C ASP A 906 -8.22 -27.56 -10.88
N VAL A 907 -8.85 -27.77 -9.71
CA VAL A 907 -8.21 -28.08 -8.41
C VAL A 907 -8.96 -29.18 -7.61
N PRO A 908 -8.33 -30.28 -7.12
CA PRO A 908 -6.96 -30.72 -7.36
C PRO A 908 -6.88 -31.66 -8.58
N LEU A 909 -6.13 -31.22 -9.58
CA LEU A 909 -5.43 -31.98 -10.62
C LEU A 909 -6.00 -33.37 -11.02
N LEU A 910 -6.73 -33.42 -12.13
CA LEU A 910 -7.01 -34.68 -12.85
C LEU A 910 -5.79 -35.24 -13.61
N THR A 911 -4.58 -34.67 -13.49
CA THR A 911 -3.40 -35.12 -14.26
C THR A 911 -2.07 -35.07 -13.48
N ILE A 912 -1.12 -35.88 -13.96
CA ILE A 912 0.24 -36.15 -13.44
C ILE A 912 1.20 -34.93 -13.62
N ASP A 913 0.71 -33.79 -14.09
CA ASP A 913 1.50 -32.56 -14.26
C ASP A 913 1.45 -31.71 -12.97
N PRO A 914 2.59 -31.31 -12.37
CA PRO A 914 2.61 -30.44 -11.20
C PRO A 914 2.01 -29.04 -11.45
N TRP A 915 1.75 -28.61 -12.70
CA TRP A 915 1.12 -27.31 -13.01
C TRP A 915 0.25 -27.37 -14.28
N PRO A 916 -1.03 -27.79 -14.24
CA PRO A 916 -1.88 -27.73 -15.41
C PRO A 916 -2.04 -26.26 -15.84
N PRO A 917 -1.89 -25.94 -17.13
CA PRO A 917 -2.02 -24.58 -17.61
C PRO A 917 -3.47 -24.10 -17.45
N PHE A 918 -3.64 -22.80 -17.22
CA PHE A 918 -4.93 -22.16 -17.46
C PHE A 918 -5.39 -22.44 -18.89
N VAL A 919 -6.67 -22.76 -19.04
CA VAL A 919 -7.31 -23.02 -20.34
C VAL A 919 -8.34 -21.94 -20.60
N GLU A 920 -8.32 -21.35 -21.79
CA GLU A 920 -9.35 -20.43 -22.24
C GLU A 920 -10.70 -21.15 -22.36
N ILE A 921 -11.67 -20.71 -21.53
CA ILE A 921 -13.02 -21.27 -21.50
C ILE A 921 -14.02 -20.42 -22.29
N ALA A 922 -13.73 -19.13 -22.47
CA ALA A 922 -14.57 -18.22 -23.24
C ALA A 922 -13.82 -16.97 -23.73
N ARG A 923 -14.27 -16.46 -24.88
CA ARG A 923 -14.07 -15.08 -25.32
C ARG A 923 -15.44 -14.43 -25.52
N ILE A 924 -15.74 -13.39 -24.73
CA ILE A 924 -17.03 -12.69 -24.80
C ILE A 924 -16.82 -11.29 -25.37
N PRO A 925 -17.73 -10.76 -26.20
CA PRO A 925 -17.68 -9.35 -26.61
C PRO A 925 -17.98 -8.42 -25.43
N THR A 926 -17.54 -7.16 -25.50
CA THR A 926 -17.85 -6.18 -24.44
C THR A 926 -19.38 -6.00 -24.33
N PRO A 927 -19.99 -6.24 -23.15
CA PRO A 927 -21.43 -6.10 -22.96
C PRO A 927 -21.87 -4.63 -22.88
N ASN A 928 -20.92 -3.72 -22.63
CA ASN A 928 -21.18 -2.29 -22.44
C ASN A 928 -20.98 -1.47 -23.72
N GLY A 929 -20.78 -2.12 -24.87
CA GLY A 929 -20.55 -1.44 -26.15
C GLY A 929 -19.23 -0.66 -26.19
N GLY A 930 -18.22 -1.11 -25.45
CA GLY A 930 -16.93 -0.42 -25.31
C GLY A 930 -16.99 0.73 -24.32
N ALA A 931 -17.68 0.56 -23.19
CA ALA A 931 -17.69 1.54 -22.10
C ALA A 931 -17.37 0.85 -20.77
N ALA A 932 -16.58 1.52 -19.92
CA ALA A 932 -16.26 1.01 -18.58
C ALA A 932 -17.52 0.68 -17.77
N GLY A 933 -17.47 -0.38 -16.96
CA GLY A 933 -18.60 -0.83 -16.16
C GLY A 933 -18.52 -2.27 -15.67
N GLY A 934 -19.50 -2.70 -14.87
CA GLY A 934 -19.55 -4.08 -14.37
C GLY A 934 -19.83 -5.10 -15.48
N VAL A 935 -19.09 -6.21 -15.47
CA VAL A 935 -19.26 -7.34 -16.40
C VAL A 935 -19.47 -8.62 -15.59
N ASN A 936 -20.46 -9.42 -15.99
CA ASN A 936 -20.75 -10.72 -15.40
C ASN A 936 -20.59 -11.83 -16.43
N PHE A 937 -20.06 -12.97 -16.00
CA PHE A 937 -19.94 -14.18 -16.80
C PHE A 937 -20.26 -15.41 -15.96
N THR A 938 -21.01 -16.35 -16.51
CA THR A 938 -21.32 -17.62 -15.85
C THR A 938 -20.65 -18.76 -16.59
N ASP A 939 -19.67 -19.40 -15.96
CA ASP A 939 -19.12 -20.69 -16.40
C ASP A 939 -20.09 -21.83 -16.04
N GLY A 940 -20.14 -22.87 -16.87
CA GLY A 940 -21.04 -24.02 -16.72
C GLY A 940 -22.01 -24.24 -17.89
N VAL A 941 -22.12 -23.28 -18.81
CA VAL A 941 -22.91 -23.40 -20.06
C VAL A 941 -22.13 -24.04 -21.21
N ASN A 942 -20.81 -24.20 -21.09
CA ASN A 942 -19.97 -24.81 -22.13
C ASN A 942 -19.95 -26.35 -21.97
N PRO A 943 -20.58 -27.12 -22.88
CA PRO A 943 -20.66 -28.58 -22.75
C PRO A 943 -19.32 -29.29 -22.99
N LEU A 944 -18.29 -28.60 -23.50
CA LEU A 944 -16.98 -29.18 -23.78
C LEU A 944 -16.04 -29.16 -22.55
N LEU A 945 -16.33 -28.32 -21.56
CA LEU A 945 -15.54 -28.16 -20.33
C LEU A 945 -16.47 -28.01 -19.11
N PRO A 946 -17.31 -29.03 -18.80
CA PRO A 946 -18.31 -28.92 -17.75
C PRO A 946 -17.69 -28.73 -16.37
N LEU A 947 -18.41 -28.04 -15.50
CA LEU A 947 -18.07 -27.95 -14.07
C LEU A 947 -18.65 -29.18 -13.35
N LEU A 948 -17.80 -29.85 -12.57
CA LEU A 948 -18.14 -30.95 -11.69
C LEU A 948 -18.49 -30.45 -10.30
N ALA A 949 -19.55 -31.02 -9.70
CA ALA A 949 -20.01 -30.71 -8.34
C ALA A 949 -18.94 -31.02 -7.28
N GLY A 950 -18.84 -30.18 -6.24
CA GLY A 950 -17.86 -30.32 -5.16
C GLY A 950 -16.40 -30.09 -5.55
N HIS A 951 -16.11 -29.61 -6.76
CA HIS A 951 -14.75 -29.35 -7.24
C HIS A 951 -14.39 -27.86 -7.15
N THR A 952 -13.10 -27.59 -6.99
CA THR A 952 -12.51 -26.25 -6.90
C THR A 952 -11.88 -25.85 -8.22
N TYR A 953 -11.99 -24.58 -8.59
CA TYR A 953 -11.48 -24.01 -9.84
C TYR A 953 -10.87 -22.63 -9.58
N ASN A 954 -9.78 -22.30 -10.26
CA ASN A 954 -9.21 -20.94 -10.32
C ASN A 954 -9.59 -20.28 -11.65
N TYR A 955 -9.91 -18.98 -11.61
CA TYR A 955 -10.29 -18.19 -12.78
C TYR A 955 -9.45 -16.93 -12.91
N ARG A 956 -9.17 -16.51 -14.16
CA ARG A 956 -8.58 -15.21 -14.48
C ARG A 956 -9.21 -14.64 -15.75
N VAL A 957 -9.19 -13.32 -15.88
CA VAL A 957 -9.79 -12.60 -17.02
C VAL A 957 -8.85 -11.52 -17.56
N ALA A 958 -8.83 -11.34 -18.88
CA ALA A 958 -8.09 -10.26 -19.56
C ALA A 958 -9.01 -9.60 -20.60
N ALA A 959 -8.75 -8.35 -20.93
CA ALA A 959 -9.45 -7.61 -21.96
C ALA A 959 -8.76 -7.76 -23.32
N TYR A 960 -9.44 -7.59 -24.45
CA TYR A 960 -8.80 -7.68 -25.78
C TYR A 960 -9.42 -6.76 -26.84
N ASN A 961 -8.57 -6.32 -27.76
CA ASN A 961 -8.95 -5.60 -28.97
C ASN A 961 -8.12 -6.06 -30.20
N ALA A 962 -8.15 -5.30 -31.28
CA ALA A 962 -7.41 -5.64 -32.50
C ALA A 962 -5.89 -5.57 -32.34
N THR A 963 -5.38 -4.81 -31.36
CA THR A 963 -3.96 -4.67 -31.04
C THR A 963 -3.45 -5.87 -30.23
N GLY A 964 -4.24 -6.38 -29.28
CA GLY A 964 -3.87 -7.55 -28.50
C GLY A 964 -4.74 -7.81 -27.28
N VAL A 965 -4.24 -8.67 -26.39
CA VAL A 965 -4.88 -9.07 -25.11
C VAL A 965 -4.12 -8.42 -23.96
N SER A 966 -4.82 -7.74 -23.05
CA SER A 966 -4.23 -7.09 -21.88
C SER A 966 -3.61 -8.09 -20.89
N LEU A 967 -2.98 -7.56 -19.84
CA LEU A 967 -2.64 -8.36 -18.68
C LEU A 967 -3.90 -8.99 -18.04
N TRP A 968 -3.69 -10.05 -17.26
CA TRP A 968 -4.74 -10.64 -16.45
C TRP A 968 -5.17 -9.67 -15.33
N ASN A 969 -6.39 -9.88 -14.83
CA ASN A 969 -7.03 -9.02 -13.83
C ASN A 969 -6.14 -8.71 -12.61
N GLU A 970 -6.18 -7.46 -12.16
CA GLU A 970 -5.19 -6.91 -11.22
C GLU A 970 -5.15 -7.62 -9.86
N ASN A 971 -6.30 -8.10 -9.37
CA ASN A 971 -6.38 -8.81 -8.09
C ASN A 971 -5.95 -10.30 -8.16
N GLY A 972 -5.40 -10.74 -9.28
CA GLY A 972 -4.94 -12.12 -9.50
C GLY A 972 -6.08 -13.14 -9.65
N PRO A 973 -5.76 -14.43 -9.85
CA PRO A 973 -6.78 -15.43 -10.05
C PRO A 973 -7.69 -15.61 -8.83
N VAL A 974 -9.00 -15.78 -9.05
CA VAL A 974 -9.96 -16.08 -7.98
C VAL A 974 -10.33 -17.56 -7.93
N THR A 975 -10.55 -18.08 -6.73
CA THR A 975 -10.90 -19.47 -6.51
C THR A 975 -12.40 -19.63 -6.22
N ALA A 976 -13.04 -20.62 -6.83
CA ALA A 976 -14.44 -20.98 -6.58
C ALA A 976 -14.59 -22.49 -6.41
N THR A 977 -15.39 -22.92 -5.42
CA THR A 977 -15.76 -24.33 -5.22
C THR A 977 -17.25 -24.50 -5.49
N THR A 978 -17.60 -25.40 -6.41
CA THR A 978 -19.00 -25.75 -6.70
C THR A 978 -19.64 -26.48 -5.51
N LEU A 979 -20.96 -26.38 -5.37
CA LEU A 979 -21.67 -27.06 -4.30
C LEU A 979 -21.61 -28.58 -4.47
N GLY A 980 -21.55 -29.32 -3.35
CA GLY A 980 -21.66 -30.79 -3.35
C GLY A 980 -23.11 -31.25 -3.49
N VAL A 981 -23.31 -32.48 -3.97
CA VAL A 981 -24.66 -33.07 -4.12
C VAL A 981 -25.21 -33.44 -2.73
N ALA A 982 -26.40 -32.95 -2.38
CA ALA A 982 -27.08 -33.33 -1.14
C ALA A 982 -27.60 -34.79 -1.22
N VAL A 983 -27.18 -35.65 -0.30
CA VAL A 983 -27.68 -37.04 -0.18
C VAL A 983 -28.79 -37.08 0.89
N PHE A 984 -30.01 -37.43 0.50
CA PHE A 984 -31.16 -37.55 1.41
C PHE A 984 -31.36 -39.01 1.86
N PRO A 985 -31.86 -39.26 3.10
CA PRO A 985 -32.30 -40.59 3.50
C PRO A 985 -33.31 -41.18 2.51
N PRO A 986 -33.28 -42.49 2.23
CA PRO A 986 -34.19 -43.12 1.27
C PRO A 986 -35.65 -43.11 1.77
N ALA A 987 -36.60 -43.34 0.86
CA ALA A 987 -38.00 -43.51 1.22
C ALA A 987 -38.21 -44.80 2.01
N ALA A 988 -39.06 -44.74 3.04
CA ALA A 988 -39.32 -45.88 3.91
C ALA A 988 -39.95 -47.06 3.17
N PRO A 989 -39.61 -48.32 3.51
CA PRO A 989 -40.30 -49.49 2.98
C PRO A 989 -41.75 -49.52 3.47
N THR A 990 -42.65 -50.12 2.70
CA THR A 990 -44.09 -50.19 3.03
C THR A 990 -44.64 -51.59 2.85
N ALA A 991 -45.88 -51.81 3.30
CA ALA A 991 -46.58 -53.09 3.16
C ALA A 991 -45.83 -54.30 3.73
N LEU A 992 -45.05 -54.12 4.82
CA LEU A 992 -44.41 -55.22 5.50
C LEU A 992 -45.47 -56.21 5.98
N SER A 993 -45.30 -57.46 5.58
CA SER A 993 -46.15 -58.59 5.93
C SER A 993 -45.28 -59.71 6.50
N ALA A 994 -45.85 -60.48 7.42
CA ALA A 994 -45.20 -61.61 8.07
C ALA A 994 -46.15 -62.82 8.01
N ASP A 995 -45.67 -63.92 7.45
CA ASP A 995 -46.41 -65.17 7.31
C ASP A 995 -45.61 -66.33 7.94
N ALA A 996 -46.27 -67.13 8.77
CA ALA A 996 -45.68 -68.30 9.41
C ALA A 996 -46.34 -69.57 8.83
N PRO A 997 -45.71 -70.25 7.85
CA PRO A 997 -46.33 -71.37 7.15
C PRO A 997 -46.54 -72.58 8.06
N LEU A 998 -47.70 -73.24 7.91
CA LEU A 998 -48.05 -74.47 8.64
C LEU A 998 -47.12 -75.64 8.23
N GLY A 999 -46.59 -76.36 9.21
CA GLY A 999 -45.81 -77.60 9.00
C GLY A 999 -44.28 -77.44 9.07
N LEU A 1000 -43.76 -76.23 9.28
CA LEU A 1000 -42.36 -75.97 9.61
C LEU A 1000 -42.30 -75.29 10.98
N ALA A 1001 -41.89 -76.01 12.02
CA ALA A 1001 -41.60 -75.37 13.30
C ALA A 1001 -40.40 -74.42 13.10
N ALA A 1002 -40.53 -73.17 13.54
CA ALA A 1002 -39.45 -72.16 13.60
C ALA A 1002 -39.10 -71.34 12.32
N VAL A 1003 -40.07 -70.97 11.47
CA VAL A 1003 -39.81 -70.00 10.36
C VAL A 1003 -40.92 -68.95 10.22
N VAL A 1004 -40.54 -67.69 10.02
CA VAL A 1004 -41.41 -66.58 9.58
C VAL A 1004 -40.89 -66.01 8.27
N ASN A 1005 -41.72 -65.95 7.23
CA ASN A 1005 -41.40 -65.32 5.97
C ASN A 1005 -41.95 -63.88 5.95
N LEU A 1006 -41.06 -62.94 5.65
CA LEU A 1006 -41.35 -61.51 5.58
C LEU A 1006 -41.28 -61.04 4.13
N ALA A 1007 -42.18 -60.15 3.76
CA ALA A 1007 -42.14 -59.46 2.48
C ALA A 1007 -42.61 -58.02 2.64
N TRP A 1008 -41.95 -57.07 1.95
CA TRP A 1008 -42.29 -55.66 1.93
C TRP A 1008 -42.10 -55.06 0.53
N THR A 1009 -42.65 -53.87 0.33
CA THR A 1009 -42.45 -53.07 -0.88
C THR A 1009 -41.29 -52.12 -0.65
N ASP A 1010 -40.27 -52.25 -1.50
CA ASP A 1010 -39.23 -51.25 -1.66
C ASP A 1010 -39.78 -50.01 -2.37
N ASN A 1011 -39.52 -48.83 -1.81
CA ASN A 1011 -40.02 -47.56 -2.33
C ASN A 1011 -38.90 -46.59 -2.69
N ALA A 1012 -37.64 -47.03 -2.66
CA ALA A 1012 -36.49 -46.26 -3.07
C ALA A 1012 -35.63 -47.09 -4.03
N ASP A 1013 -34.86 -46.40 -4.87
CA ASP A 1013 -33.77 -46.99 -5.65
C ASP A 1013 -32.41 -46.40 -5.18
N SER A 1014 -32.42 -45.69 -4.05
CA SER A 1014 -31.33 -44.84 -3.54
C SER A 1014 -30.74 -45.33 -2.22
N GLU A 1015 -31.27 -46.43 -1.69
CA GLU A 1015 -30.79 -47.14 -0.52
C GLU A 1015 -29.59 -48.03 -0.86
N THR A 1016 -28.67 -48.11 0.09
CA THR A 1016 -27.54 -49.05 0.03
C THR A 1016 -27.85 -50.34 0.82
N GLY A 1017 -28.98 -50.37 1.54
CA GLY A 1017 -29.51 -51.55 2.21
C GLY A 1017 -30.73 -51.30 3.08
N PHE A 1018 -31.16 -52.34 3.80
CA PHE A 1018 -32.28 -52.30 4.75
C PHE A 1018 -31.84 -52.77 6.15
N LEU A 1019 -32.43 -52.18 7.18
CA LEU A 1019 -32.37 -52.62 8.57
C LEU A 1019 -33.72 -53.25 8.94
N LEU A 1020 -33.75 -54.58 9.09
CA LEU A 1020 -34.89 -55.33 9.58
C LEU A 1020 -34.77 -55.52 11.10
N GLU A 1021 -35.82 -55.20 11.84
CA GLU A 1021 -35.88 -55.36 13.29
C GLU A 1021 -37.04 -56.27 13.70
N ARG A 1022 -36.79 -57.14 14.69
CA ARG A 1022 -37.74 -58.06 15.30
C ARG A 1022 -37.82 -57.81 16.80
N ALA A 1023 -39.01 -57.87 17.39
CA ALA A 1023 -39.22 -57.78 18.84
C ALA A 1023 -40.34 -58.73 19.34
N LEU A 1024 -40.47 -58.84 20.66
CA LEU A 1024 -41.52 -59.61 21.35
C LEU A 1024 -42.72 -58.73 21.76
N ASP A 1025 -42.64 -57.43 21.53
CA ASP A 1025 -43.70 -56.46 21.80
C ASP A 1025 -43.81 -55.42 20.67
N ALA A 1026 -45.00 -54.85 20.50
CA ALA A 1026 -45.28 -53.87 19.44
C ALA A 1026 -44.50 -52.54 19.58
N ALA A 1027 -44.00 -52.23 20.78
CA ALA A 1027 -43.21 -51.02 21.01
C ALA A 1027 -41.70 -51.22 20.74
N PHE A 1028 -41.28 -52.43 20.36
CA PHE A 1028 -39.88 -52.80 20.10
C PHE A 1028 -38.97 -52.55 21.32
N THR A 1029 -39.48 -52.83 22.52
CA THR A 1029 -38.75 -52.58 23.78
C THR A 1029 -38.21 -53.85 24.45
N THR A 1030 -38.72 -55.02 24.07
CA THR A 1030 -38.37 -56.33 24.64
C THR A 1030 -38.01 -57.30 23.53
N GLY A 1031 -36.87 -57.99 23.68
CA GLY A 1031 -36.43 -59.00 22.71
C GLY A 1031 -36.04 -58.45 21.34
N LEU A 1032 -35.56 -57.20 21.26
CA LEU A 1032 -35.16 -56.54 20.02
C LEU A 1032 -33.93 -57.22 19.40
N ALA A 1033 -34.05 -57.65 18.16
CA ALA A 1033 -32.97 -58.15 17.31
C ALA A 1033 -33.01 -57.44 15.96
N SER A 1034 -31.86 -57.14 15.37
CA SER A 1034 -31.76 -56.45 14.09
C SER A 1034 -30.83 -57.15 13.11
N VAL A 1035 -31.15 -57.04 11.82
CA VAL A 1035 -30.43 -57.66 10.69
C VAL A 1035 -30.28 -56.62 9.58
N LEU A 1036 -29.07 -56.47 9.06
CA LEU A 1036 -28.80 -55.66 7.87
C LEU A 1036 -28.93 -56.52 6.62
N LEU A 1037 -29.63 -56.01 5.62
CA LEU A 1037 -29.89 -56.65 4.34
C LEU A 1037 -29.35 -55.76 3.20
N PRO A 1038 -28.88 -56.36 2.09
CA PRO A 1038 -28.43 -55.60 0.91
C PRO A 1038 -29.53 -54.73 0.29
N ALA A 1039 -29.15 -53.77 -0.56
CA ALA A 1039 -30.08 -53.00 -1.40
C ALA A 1039 -31.00 -53.93 -2.23
N ASP A 1040 -32.15 -53.40 -2.67
CA ASP A 1040 -33.20 -54.13 -3.42
C ASP A 1040 -33.80 -55.37 -2.70
N THR A 1041 -33.51 -55.59 -1.42
CA THR A 1041 -34.07 -56.74 -0.69
C THR A 1041 -35.54 -56.46 -0.35
N VAL A 1042 -36.46 -57.29 -0.87
CA VAL A 1042 -37.92 -57.16 -0.66
C VAL A 1042 -38.54 -58.30 0.15
N SER A 1043 -37.74 -59.28 0.57
CA SER A 1043 -38.20 -60.40 1.40
C SER A 1043 -37.08 -60.99 2.24
N TYR A 1044 -37.44 -61.59 3.37
CA TYR A 1044 -36.50 -62.24 4.29
C TYR A 1044 -37.18 -63.40 5.02
N SER A 1045 -36.46 -64.49 5.24
CA SER A 1045 -36.96 -65.63 6.02
C SER A 1045 -36.24 -65.69 7.36
N ASP A 1046 -36.97 -65.40 8.43
CA ASP A 1046 -36.48 -65.50 9.80
C ASP A 1046 -36.65 -66.93 10.32
N SER A 1047 -35.54 -67.68 10.36
CA SER A 1047 -35.50 -69.07 10.80
C SER A 1047 -35.01 -69.25 12.24
N VAL A 1048 -34.93 -68.17 13.03
CA VAL A 1048 -34.46 -68.23 14.43
C VAL A 1048 -35.55 -67.78 15.40
N VAL A 1049 -36.78 -68.21 15.11
CA VAL A 1049 -38.00 -67.94 15.87
C VAL A 1049 -38.48 -69.21 16.59
N ASP A 1050 -39.00 -69.08 17.80
CA ASP A 1050 -39.54 -70.22 18.56
C ASP A 1050 -41.01 -70.47 18.20
N PRO A 1051 -41.52 -71.72 18.22
CA PRO A 1051 -42.92 -72.03 17.96
C PRO A 1051 -43.84 -71.44 19.04
N GLU A 1052 -45.10 -71.17 18.67
CA GLU A 1052 -46.13 -70.56 19.55
C GLU A 1052 -45.78 -69.18 20.13
N VAL A 1053 -44.78 -68.48 19.59
CA VAL A 1053 -44.39 -67.12 20.01
C VAL A 1053 -44.93 -66.08 19.03
N THR A 1054 -45.41 -64.96 19.57
CA THR A 1054 -45.81 -63.78 18.78
C THR A 1054 -44.62 -62.83 18.62
N TYR A 1055 -44.27 -62.56 17.36
CA TYR A 1055 -43.20 -61.63 17.00
C TYR A 1055 -43.74 -60.40 16.26
N TYR A 1056 -43.05 -59.27 16.43
CA TYR A 1056 -43.31 -58.00 15.78
C TYR A 1056 -42.11 -57.60 14.92
N TYR A 1057 -42.33 -57.22 13.67
CA TYR A 1057 -41.28 -56.86 12.71
C TYR A 1057 -41.50 -55.45 12.15
N ARG A 1058 -40.41 -54.72 11.91
CA ARG A 1058 -40.39 -53.46 11.14
C ARG A 1058 -39.10 -53.36 10.34
N VAL A 1059 -39.13 -52.70 9.19
CA VAL A 1059 -37.96 -52.55 8.31
C VAL A 1059 -37.76 -51.08 7.92
N SER A 1060 -36.52 -50.62 7.82
CA SER A 1060 -36.15 -49.28 7.33
C SER A 1060 -35.09 -49.42 6.24
N SER A 1061 -35.08 -48.55 5.25
CA SER A 1061 -34.01 -48.45 4.24
C SER A 1061 -32.94 -47.44 4.71
N PHE A 1062 -31.71 -47.55 4.22
CA PHE A 1062 -30.63 -46.61 4.57
C PHE A 1062 -29.69 -46.33 3.39
N ASN A 1063 -29.09 -45.13 3.39
CA ASN A 1063 -27.94 -44.78 2.56
C ASN A 1063 -26.99 -43.84 3.33
N ASP A 1064 -26.03 -43.23 2.66
CA ASP A 1064 -25.09 -42.27 3.27
C ASP A 1064 -25.78 -41.00 3.82
N GLY A 1065 -27.01 -40.72 3.41
CA GLY A 1065 -27.88 -39.66 3.96
C GLY A 1065 -28.59 -40.05 5.27
N GLY A 1066 -28.56 -41.32 5.67
CA GLY A 1066 -29.13 -41.83 6.93
C GLY A 1066 -30.25 -42.87 6.76
N LEU A 1067 -30.85 -43.28 7.88
CA LEU A 1067 -32.00 -44.20 7.92
C LEU A 1067 -33.30 -43.50 7.52
N SER A 1068 -34.15 -44.19 6.77
CA SER A 1068 -35.55 -43.81 6.57
C SER A 1068 -36.34 -43.92 7.88
N SER A 1069 -37.58 -43.42 7.89
CA SER A 1069 -38.55 -43.89 8.89
C SER A 1069 -38.83 -45.39 8.72
N CYS A 1070 -39.28 -46.08 9.77
CA CYS A 1070 -39.64 -47.50 9.67
C CYS A 1070 -40.93 -47.74 8.86
N SER A 1071 -41.07 -48.94 8.31
CA SER A 1071 -42.31 -49.46 7.74
C SER A 1071 -43.44 -49.57 8.77
N ASN A 1072 -44.62 -50.00 8.33
CA ASN A 1072 -45.63 -50.54 9.25
C ASN A 1072 -45.06 -51.72 10.05
N VAL A 1073 -45.61 -51.96 11.24
CA VAL A 1073 -45.27 -53.14 12.06
C VAL A 1073 -46.07 -54.34 11.58
N ALA A 1074 -45.40 -55.44 11.26
CA ALA A 1074 -46.04 -56.73 10.96
C ALA A 1074 -46.02 -57.63 12.20
N THR A 1075 -47.13 -58.29 12.49
CA THR A 1075 -47.27 -59.19 13.65
C THR A 1075 -47.64 -60.58 13.18
N VAL A 1076 -46.96 -61.59 13.72
CA VAL A 1076 -47.25 -63.00 13.42
C VAL A 1076 -47.03 -63.87 14.66
N THR A 1077 -47.88 -64.87 14.84
CA THR A 1077 -47.69 -65.93 15.84
C THR A 1077 -47.30 -67.20 15.11
N THR A 1078 -46.14 -67.76 15.43
CA THR A 1078 -45.67 -69.02 14.83
C THR A 1078 -46.55 -70.20 15.25
N PRO A 1079 -46.89 -71.13 14.36
CA PRO A 1079 -47.76 -72.27 14.67
C PRO A 1079 -47.12 -73.27 15.65
N GLY A 1080 -47.95 -74.05 16.35
CA GLY A 1080 -47.54 -75.14 17.24
C GLY A 1080 -47.01 -76.37 16.49
N MET A 1081 -46.38 -77.30 17.22
CA MET A 1081 -45.85 -78.54 16.63
C MET A 1081 -46.98 -79.48 16.18
N LEU A 1082 -46.78 -80.15 15.03
CA LEU A 1082 -47.70 -81.19 14.55
C LEU A 1082 -47.65 -82.43 15.48
N PRO A 1083 -48.77 -83.16 15.63
CA PRO A 1083 -48.78 -84.38 16.44
C PRO A 1083 -47.94 -85.51 15.83
N ALA A 1084 -47.35 -86.33 16.69
CA ALA A 1084 -46.50 -87.44 16.25
C ALA A 1084 -47.37 -88.60 15.72
N ALA A 1085 -47.07 -89.08 14.51
CA ALA A 1085 -47.91 -90.07 13.85
C ALA A 1085 -48.14 -91.33 14.72
N PRO A 1086 -49.39 -91.85 14.83
CA PRO A 1086 -49.67 -93.07 15.56
C PRO A 1086 -48.97 -94.28 14.91
N SER A 1087 -48.65 -95.29 15.71
CA SER A 1087 -47.85 -96.45 15.26
C SER A 1087 -48.55 -97.77 15.57
N ASN A 1088 -48.01 -98.87 15.03
CA ASN A 1088 -48.46 -100.24 15.36
C ASN A 1088 -49.96 -100.52 15.08
N LEU A 1089 -50.51 -99.97 14.00
CA LEU A 1089 -51.85 -100.28 13.52
C LEU A 1089 -51.95 -101.77 13.18
N ARG A 1090 -52.84 -102.50 13.85
CA ARG A 1090 -53.03 -103.93 13.67
C ARG A 1090 -54.50 -104.32 13.72
N VAL A 1091 -54.81 -105.46 13.11
CA VAL A 1091 -56.12 -106.09 13.21
C VAL A 1091 -56.14 -106.98 14.45
N GLU A 1092 -57.04 -106.71 15.38
CA GLU A 1092 -57.23 -107.52 16.59
C GLU A 1092 -58.15 -108.71 16.33
N GLN A 1093 -59.22 -108.49 15.55
CA GLN A 1093 -60.20 -109.52 15.24
C GLN A 1093 -60.87 -109.27 13.89
N ALA A 1094 -61.07 -110.33 13.11
CA ALA A 1094 -61.83 -110.30 11.87
C ALA A 1094 -62.96 -111.34 11.87
N SER A 1095 -64.15 -110.95 11.42
CA SER A 1095 -65.31 -111.82 11.22
C SER A 1095 -65.92 -111.61 9.83
N LEU A 1096 -66.90 -112.44 9.47
CA LEU A 1096 -67.64 -112.32 8.21
C LEU A 1096 -68.45 -111.01 8.09
N ARG A 1097 -68.57 -110.20 9.16
CA ARG A 1097 -69.37 -108.95 9.14
C ARG A 1097 -68.65 -107.69 9.64
N TYR A 1098 -67.50 -107.81 10.31
CA TYR A 1098 -66.73 -106.65 10.78
C TYR A 1098 -65.27 -107.01 11.07
N ILE A 1099 -64.42 -105.97 11.12
CA ILE A 1099 -63.01 -106.03 11.53
C ILE A 1099 -62.80 -105.02 12.66
N ILE A 1100 -62.09 -105.41 13.72
CA ILE A 1100 -61.65 -104.53 14.80
C ILE A 1100 -60.15 -104.28 14.64
N ILE A 1101 -59.75 -103.01 14.67
CA ILE A 1101 -58.36 -102.55 14.55
C ILE A 1101 -57.97 -101.75 15.79
N SER A 1102 -56.67 -101.74 16.10
CA SER A 1102 -56.07 -100.95 17.19
C SER A 1102 -54.72 -100.38 16.75
N TRP A 1103 -54.32 -99.24 17.30
CA TRP A 1103 -53.02 -98.59 17.10
C TRP A 1103 -52.47 -98.07 18.43
N LEU A 1104 -51.21 -97.62 18.44
CA LEU A 1104 -50.55 -96.94 19.54
C LEU A 1104 -50.54 -95.43 19.25
N ASP A 1105 -51.07 -94.65 20.19
CA ASP A 1105 -50.93 -93.20 20.21
C ASP A 1105 -49.50 -92.81 20.63
N ASN A 1106 -48.86 -91.93 19.88
CA ASN A 1106 -47.47 -91.50 20.12
C ASN A 1106 -47.33 -90.01 20.45
N ALA A 1107 -48.42 -89.24 20.55
CA ALA A 1107 -48.32 -87.89 21.05
C ALA A 1107 -49.45 -87.55 22.03
N ASP A 1108 -49.35 -86.34 22.59
CA ASP A 1108 -50.24 -85.81 23.62
C ASP A 1108 -50.91 -84.49 23.17
N ASN A 1109 -50.68 -84.08 21.92
CA ASN A 1109 -51.19 -82.86 21.32
C ASN A 1109 -52.17 -83.11 20.16
N GLU A 1110 -52.60 -84.36 19.96
CA GLU A 1110 -53.67 -84.75 19.06
C GLU A 1110 -55.04 -84.32 19.60
N THR A 1111 -55.98 -84.08 18.68
CA THR A 1111 -57.41 -83.93 19.02
C THR A 1111 -58.26 -85.12 18.57
N GLY A 1112 -57.64 -86.09 17.87
CA GLY A 1112 -58.28 -87.31 17.37
C GLY A 1112 -57.43 -88.02 16.30
N PHE A 1113 -57.92 -89.16 15.79
CA PHE A 1113 -57.26 -89.96 14.75
C PHE A 1113 -58.13 -90.12 13.51
N ALA A 1114 -57.55 -89.97 12.33
CA ALA A 1114 -58.20 -90.30 11.07
C ALA A 1114 -57.91 -91.76 10.68
N VAL A 1115 -58.96 -92.55 10.47
CA VAL A 1115 -58.88 -93.94 10.04
C VAL A 1115 -59.36 -94.04 8.60
N GLU A 1116 -58.51 -94.57 7.74
CA GLU A 1116 -58.81 -94.80 6.33
C GLU A 1116 -58.75 -96.29 5.99
N ARG A 1117 -59.52 -96.71 4.99
CA ARG A 1117 -59.53 -98.08 4.49
C ARG A 1117 -59.38 -98.11 2.98
N SER A 1118 -58.60 -99.07 2.51
CA SER A 1118 -58.43 -99.39 1.10
C SER A 1118 -58.81 -100.85 0.80
N THR A 1119 -59.29 -101.12 -0.41
CA THR A 1119 -59.52 -102.49 -0.90
C THR A 1119 -58.37 -103.01 -1.77
N ASP A 1120 -57.43 -102.15 -2.16
CA ASP A 1120 -56.29 -102.48 -3.01
C ASP A 1120 -54.92 -102.13 -2.38
N GLY A 1121 -54.92 -101.47 -1.22
CA GLY A 1121 -53.73 -101.04 -0.49
C GLY A 1121 -53.07 -99.76 -1.03
N ILE A 1122 -53.62 -99.17 -2.10
CA ILE A 1122 -53.06 -98.00 -2.78
C ILE A 1122 -54.03 -96.81 -2.69
N ASN A 1123 -55.32 -97.05 -2.95
CA ASN A 1123 -56.36 -96.03 -2.89
C ASN A 1123 -57.10 -96.11 -1.55
N TRP A 1124 -56.81 -95.16 -0.66
CA TRP A 1124 -57.38 -95.08 0.67
C TRP A 1124 -58.62 -94.18 0.66
N SER A 1125 -59.65 -94.61 1.40
CA SER A 1125 -60.88 -93.85 1.57
C SER A 1125 -61.15 -93.62 3.07
N PRO A 1126 -61.54 -92.41 3.49
CA PRO A 1126 -61.84 -92.13 4.88
C PRO A 1126 -62.94 -93.05 5.39
N LEU A 1127 -62.69 -93.68 6.53
CA LEU A 1127 -63.65 -94.57 7.19
C LEU A 1127 -64.29 -93.88 8.39
N ALA A 1128 -63.47 -93.25 9.25
CA ALA A 1128 -63.93 -92.53 10.44
C ALA A 1128 -62.84 -91.58 10.96
N GLU A 1129 -63.26 -90.60 11.75
CA GLU A 1129 -62.40 -89.87 12.68
C GLU A 1129 -62.81 -90.26 14.11
N THR A 1130 -61.83 -90.59 14.95
CA THR A 1130 -62.06 -90.96 16.36
C THR A 1130 -61.55 -89.87 17.29
N GLY A 1131 -62.11 -89.80 18.51
CA GLY A 1131 -61.52 -89.01 19.59
C GLY A 1131 -60.22 -89.64 20.12
N ILE A 1132 -59.62 -88.99 21.12
CA ILE A 1132 -58.32 -89.35 21.73
C ILE A 1132 -58.36 -90.61 22.64
N ASP A 1133 -59.49 -91.33 22.72
CA ASP A 1133 -59.65 -92.59 23.50
C ASP A 1133 -60.63 -93.58 22.85
#